data_AF-A0A540X3P3-F1
#
_entry.id   AF-A0A540X3P3-F1
#
_cell.length_a   1.000
_cell.length_b   1.000
_cell.length_c   1.000
_cell.angle_alpha   90.00
_cell.angle_beta   90.00
_cell.angle_gamma   90.00
#
_symmetry.space_group_name_H-M   'P 1'
#
loop_
_entity.id
_entity.type
_entity.pdbx_description
1 polymer ?
#
loop_
_entity_poly.entity_id
_entity_poly.type
_entity_poly.pdbx_seq_one_letter_code
_entity_poly.pdbx_strand_id
1 'polypeptide(L)'
;MGGTAAIRGGSPTTSSTGTAEADAARRAEEARRRAEAARKAAEAARRAAEESRRAAEAARRAQEKSRAEAAKAKSQAEAPGQTPTEAKDSRKEAVEAQRAEKLAAQRTARAEESQRAAEEHAARSAQRAQGAMREANTQASVQGLPPPYDAQRLSGATSNPVRSSVSSFEDASRNVLRDKLLGHVPAPPGNSEASSLLTEDAKDGKVNCLDTAADWVDKASPELLARSEMVFLKDQRPGTEGQTGHVVVRQGEQVLDPTTNQSYESLDAYKKAQSQYTEAGTVSATDAKRIFDTPPGSPERAAELDKAKLSPELQSMMVADVSTPEKEAWDRYDAHVKKGLDLRDVPGGLRQELRAEHTATTQRLKDEANKSSVDRLRQELSATPEGQKALADLDARGVQVNVVDDASYPELPGEKTDGYALPGNGDITLRRSAATSDVLLREAQNSARTQELRLPTTEADGKRLSAAVTERINANPRQPVEFEADGLHVVAMKNATPSVVEHGGSIVDNVLGSWARPEAAKPFSKLAQEEGRQPGSDTIINTSFYGVPFSGSSPVGKVIENGKVLGGESSPDRFYAAWTSSGLKFGQGDPPADSKVAFGGAVPLIINNTPYGDGNQYKPGTSSAAPLTGDPGAYASDLTQRNNEGFKDQNERGANSGKVVVGYDRDTGTTYVVAQDDGSKPGKTLAEIRDSLVKLGVDDAVSFDGSDSATLVRDDQVKVDPGGVKDRTIPYGLKLSLP
;
A
#
# COMPACT_ATOMS: atom_id res chain seq x y z
N MET A 1 -63.09 64.88 -9.46
CA MET A 1 -63.67 64.30 -8.24
C MET A 1 -63.53 62.79 -8.31
N GLY A 2 -62.94 62.16 -7.30
CA GLY A 2 -62.76 60.70 -7.23
C GLY A 2 -61.43 60.35 -6.57
N GLY A 3 -61.40 60.31 -5.24
CA GLY A 3 -60.21 60.02 -4.44
C GLY A 3 -59.90 58.52 -4.37
N THR A 4 -58.62 58.18 -4.40
CA THR A 4 -58.08 56.85 -4.10
C THR A 4 -57.43 56.86 -2.72
N ALA A 5 -57.99 56.05 -1.82
CA ALA A 5 -57.52 55.89 -0.45
C ALA A 5 -56.30 54.95 -0.39
N ALA A 6 -55.30 55.35 0.38
CA ALA A 6 -54.11 54.57 0.69
C ALA A 6 -54.43 53.48 1.73
N ILE A 7 -54.10 52.22 1.41
CA ILE A 7 -54.08 51.11 2.37
C ILE A 7 -52.65 51.02 2.93
N ARG A 8 -52.52 51.37 4.21
CA ARG A 8 -51.29 51.30 5.00
C ARG A 8 -51.14 49.87 5.53
N GLY A 9 -50.30 49.06 4.88
CA GLY A 9 -49.91 47.73 5.37
C GLY A 9 -48.95 47.85 6.54
N GLY A 10 -49.37 47.43 7.74
CA GLY A 10 -48.51 47.31 8.91
C GLY A 10 -47.69 46.02 8.84
N SER A 11 -46.37 46.15 8.82
CA SER A 11 -45.44 45.02 8.97
C SER A 11 -45.50 44.47 10.40
N PRO A 12 -45.70 43.17 10.61
CA PRO A 12 -45.61 42.57 11.93
C PRO A 12 -44.12 42.47 12.32
N THR A 13 -43.71 43.23 13.34
CA THR A 13 -42.44 43.03 14.04
C THR A 13 -42.56 41.80 14.95
N THR A 14 -42.45 40.60 14.38
CA THR A 14 -42.33 39.34 15.13
C THR A 14 -40.86 39.02 15.40
N SER A 15 -40.46 39.20 16.66
CA SER A 15 -39.46 38.41 17.42
C SER A 15 -38.34 37.71 16.62
N SER A 16 -37.25 38.42 16.32
CA SER A 16 -36.01 37.85 15.75
C SER A 16 -35.02 37.29 16.79
N THR A 17 -35.42 37.21 18.06
CA THR A 17 -34.54 36.77 19.16
C THR A 17 -34.42 35.24 19.27
N GLY A 18 -35.45 34.49 18.88
CA GLY A 18 -35.47 33.02 19.03
C GLY A 18 -34.55 32.25 18.08
N THR A 19 -34.24 32.79 16.90
CA THR A 19 -33.34 32.13 15.92
C THR A 19 -31.86 32.27 16.31
N ALA A 20 -31.49 33.41 16.89
CA ALA A 20 -30.12 33.68 17.32
C ALA A 20 -29.69 32.77 18.49
N GLU A 21 -30.58 32.47 19.43
CA GLU A 21 -30.32 31.56 20.55
C GLU A 21 -30.16 30.10 20.10
N ALA A 22 -31.00 29.64 19.16
CA ALA A 22 -30.90 28.30 18.59
C ALA A 22 -29.59 28.10 17.80
N ASP A 23 -29.15 29.11 17.05
CA ASP A 23 -27.89 29.10 16.31
C ASP A 23 -26.66 29.17 17.22
N ALA A 24 -26.76 29.84 18.37
CA ALA A 24 -25.73 29.80 19.38
C ALA A 24 -25.62 28.38 19.97
N ALA A 25 -26.72 27.81 20.49
CA ALA A 25 -26.72 26.48 21.09
C ALA A 25 -26.16 25.39 20.16
N ARG A 26 -26.50 25.45 18.86
CA ARG A 26 -25.96 24.55 17.83
C ARG A 26 -24.43 24.66 17.68
N ARG A 27 -23.88 25.88 17.71
CA ARG A 27 -22.42 26.12 17.64
C ARG A 27 -21.67 25.61 18.87
N ALA A 28 -22.25 25.73 20.07
CA ALA A 28 -21.65 25.17 21.28
C ALA A 28 -21.63 23.63 21.24
N GLU A 29 -22.73 23.01 20.80
CA GLU A 29 -22.82 21.56 20.67
C GLU A 29 -21.84 21.03 19.61
N GLU A 30 -21.71 21.71 18.47
CA GLU A 30 -20.74 21.36 17.44
C GLU A 30 -19.30 21.47 17.95
N ALA A 31 -18.96 22.55 18.67
CA ALA A 31 -17.64 22.71 19.28
C ALA A 31 -17.35 21.59 20.31
N ARG A 32 -18.33 21.17 21.10
CA ARG A 32 -18.22 20.03 22.03
C ARG A 32 -17.95 18.71 21.29
N ARG A 33 -18.67 18.45 20.19
CA ARG A 33 -18.43 17.25 19.36
C ARG A 33 -17.04 17.26 18.72
N ARG A 34 -16.58 18.41 18.20
CA ARG A 34 -15.22 18.59 17.67
C ARG A 34 -14.16 18.32 18.74
N ALA A 35 -14.36 18.82 19.97
CA ALA A 35 -13.46 18.57 21.09
C ALA A 35 -13.43 17.09 21.52
N GLU A 36 -14.57 16.40 21.54
CA GLU A 36 -14.60 14.97 21.85
C GLU A 36 -13.94 14.11 20.76
N ALA A 37 -14.17 14.43 19.49
CA ALA A 37 -13.52 13.77 18.36
C ALA A 37 -11.99 13.95 18.41
N ALA A 38 -11.52 15.17 18.65
CA ALA A 38 -10.09 15.47 18.80
C ALA A 38 -9.47 14.72 19.99
N ARG A 39 -10.20 14.56 21.11
CA ARG A 39 -9.75 13.76 22.26
C ARG A 39 -9.60 12.28 21.91
N LYS A 40 -10.58 11.69 21.22
CA LYS A 40 -10.51 10.28 20.78
C LYS A 40 -9.34 10.06 19.83
N ALA A 41 -9.11 11.00 18.90
CA ALA A 41 -7.95 10.97 18.01
C ALA A 41 -6.62 11.04 18.77
N ALA A 42 -6.50 11.90 19.78
CA ALA A 42 -5.31 11.97 20.63
C ALA A 42 -5.06 10.69 21.44
N GLU A 43 -6.12 10.04 21.93
CA GLU A 43 -5.98 8.75 22.64
C GLU A 43 -5.52 7.64 21.69
N ALA A 44 -6.09 7.56 20.48
CA ALA A 44 -5.66 6.62 19.45
C ALA A 44 -4.19 6.83 19.07
N ALA A 45 -3.77 8.09 18.86
CA ALA A 45 -2.38 8.42 18.56
C ALA A 45 -1.43 8.01 19.70
N ARG A 46 -1.85 8.14 20.96
CA ARG A 46 -1.07 7.69 22.12
C ARG A 46 -0.91 6.17 22.17
N ARG A 47 -1.96 5.40 21.86
CA ARG A 47 -1.88 3.93 21.78
C ARG A 47 -0.91 3.49 20.68
N ALA A 48 -1.00 4.12 19.51
CA ALA A 48 -0.06 3.88 18.41
C ALA A 48 1.39 4.19 18.80
N ALA A 49 1.65 5.30 19.51
CA ALA A 49 2.98 5.62 20.01
C ALA A 49 3.51 4.57 21.02
N GLU A 50 2.65 4.03 21.87
CA GLU A 50 3.03 2.96 22.80
C GLU A 50 3.37 1.64 22.08
N GLU A 51 2.60 1.28 21.05
CA GLU A 51 2.88 0.11 20.20
C GLU A 51 4.20 0.28 19.46
N SER A 52 4.46 1.44 18.84
CA SER A 52 5.73 1.73 18.18
C SER A 52 6.92 1.67 19.15
N ARG A 53 6.74 2.11 20.41
CA ARG A 53 7.76 1.96 21.45
C ARG A 53 8.06 0.51 21.79
N ARG A 54 7.02 -0.34 21.91
CA ARG A 54 7.21 -1.80 22.14
C ARG A 54 7.92 -2.46 20.95
N ALA A 55 7.58 -2.06 19.73
CA ALA A 55 8.24 -2.55 18.52
C ALA A 55 9.72 -2.14 18.46
N ALA A 56 10.04 -0.88 18.79
CA ALA A 56 11.41 -0.40 18.88
C ALA A 56 12.23 -1.14 19.95
N GLU A 57 11.65 -1.41 21.13
CA GLU A 57 12.30 -2.21 22.17
C GLU A 57 12.55 -3.66 21.73
N ALA A 58 11.57 -4.29 21.07
CA ALA A 58 11.74 -5.63 20.50
C ALA A 58 12.85 -5.67 19.44
N ALA A 59 12.92 -4.66 18.59
CA ALA A 59 13.97 -4.53 17.57
C ALA A 59 15.37 -4.39 18.20
N ARG A 60 15.52 -3.58 19.26
CA ARG A 60 16.78 -3.46 20.00
C ARG A 60 17.23 -4.79 20.59
N ARG A 61 16.32 -5.53 21.23
CA ARG A 61 16.64 -6.87 21.79
C ARG A 61 17.08 -7.85 20.68
N ALA A 62 16.44 -7.78 19.51
CA ALA A 62 16.84 -8.59 18.35
C ALA A 62 18.23 -8.19 17.83
N GLN A 63 18.54 -6.90 17.74
CA GLN A 63 19.86 -6.40 17.36
C GLN A 63 20.95 -6.84 18.34
N GLU A 64 20.71 -6.74 19.64
CA GLU A 64 21.64 -7.20 20.67
C GLU A 64 21.93 -8.71 20.54
N LYS A 65 20.88 -9.52 20.31
CA LYS A 65 21.03 -10.96 20.07
C LYS A 65 21.88 -11.24 18.81
N SER A 66 21.57 -10.61 17.68
CA SER A 66 22.34 -10.79 16.44
C SER A 66 23.79 -10.32 16.57
N ARG A 67 24.05 -9.26 17.34
CA ARG A 67 25.41 -8.79 17.65
C ARG A 67 26.19 -9.79 18.50
N ALA A 68 25.55 -10.40 19.49
CA ALA A 68 26.16 -11.46 20.29
C ALA A 68 26.47 -12.71 19.45
N GLU A 69 25.57 -13.10 18.55
CA GLU A 69 25.78 -14.20 17.60
C GLU A 69 26.93 -13.92 16.63
N ALA A 70 26.99 -12.69 16.07
CA ALA A 70 28.09 -12.28 15.20
C ALA A 70 29.44 -12.27 15.93
N ALA A 71 29.48 -11.81 17.18
CA ALA A 71 30.68 -11.86 18.01
C ALA A 71 31.13 -13.31 18.29
N LYS A 72 30.19 -14.20 18.60
CA LYS A 72 30.47 -15.63 18.82
C LYS A 72 31.00 -16.30 17.55
N ALA A 73 30.32 -16.12 16.42
CA ALA A 73 30.74 -16.69 15.13
C ALA A 73 32.13 -16.18 14.71
N LYS A 74 32.42 -14.89 14.95
CA LYS A 74 33.76 -14.32 14.73
C LYS A 74 34.82 -14.98 15.63
N SER A 75 34.54 -15.16 16.92
CA SER A 75 35.46 -15.83 17.84
C SER A 75 35.74 -17.28 17.46
N GLN A 76 34.72 -17.98 16.94
CA GLN A 76 34.88 -19.34 16.41
C GLN A 76 35.73 -19.32 15.14
N ALA A 77 35.54 -18.37 14.22
CA ALA A 77 36.34 -18.27 13.01
C ALA A 77 37.83 -17.97 13.26
N GLU A 78 38.17 -17.42 14.43
CA GLU A 78 39.53 -17.09 14.86
C GLU A 78 40.17 -18.16 15.77
N ALA A 79 39.45 -19.26 16.08
CA ALA A 79 39.94 -20.27 17.00
C ALA A 79 41.15 -21.05 16.45
N PRO A 80 42.23 -21.23 17.23
CA PRO A 80 43.40 -21.98 16.79
C PRO A 80 43.09 -23.48 16.69
N GLY A 81 43.78 -24.18 15.80
CA GLY A 81 43.71 -25.64 15.68
C GLY A 81 42.59 -26.18 14.77
N GLN A 82 41.88 -25.31 14.04
CA GLN A 82 40.89 -25.74 13.03
C GLN A 82 41.57 -26.41 11.84
N THR A 83 40.94 -27.46 11.31
CA THR A 83 41.29 -27.99 9.99
C THR A 83 40.94 -26.96 8.90
N PRO A 84 41.54 -27.03 7.70
CA PRO A 84 41.25 -26.10 6.61
C PRO A 84 39.75 -26.04 6.23
N THR A 85 39.03 -27.16 6.34
CA THR A 85 37.59 -27.22 6.08
C THR A 85 36.79 -26.51 7.16
N GLU A 86 37.06 -26.79 8.44
CA GLU A 86 36.39 -26.12 9.57
C GLU A 86 36.64 -24.61 9.56
N ALA A 87 37.86 -24.18 9.20
CA ALA A 87 38.21 -22.78 9.07
C ALA A 87 37.47 -22.08 7.92
N LYS A 88 37.13 -22.81 6.86
CA LYS A 88 36.33 -22.27 5.75
C LYS A 88 34.87 -22.10 6.17
N ASP A 89 34.31 -23.10 6.84
CA ASP A 89 32.91 -23.10 7.28
C ASP A 89 32.67 -22.07 8.38
N SER A 90 33.56 -21.97 9.37
CA SER A 90 33.48 -20.98 10.46
C SER A 90 33.58 -19.54 9.94
N ARG A 91 34.41 -19.28 8.93
CA ARG A 91 34.46 -17.97 8.24
C ARG A 91 33.17 -17.66 7.49
N LYS A 92 32.56 -18.65 6.83
CA LYS A 92 31.28 -18.46 6.14
C LYS A 92 30.17 -18.09 7.14
N GLU A 93 30.07 -18.82 8.25
CA GLU A 93 29.12 -18.55 9.33
C GLU A 93 29.33 -17.14 9.93
N ALA A 94 30.58 -16.72 10.14
CA ALA A 94 30.89 -15.37 10.62
C ALA A 94 30.41 -14.27 9.64
N VAL A 95 30.56 -14.47 8.32
CA VAL A 95 30.05 -13.53 7.30
C VAL A 95 28.52 -13.46 7.30
N GLU A 96 27.84 -14.60 7.43
CA GLU A 96 26.38 -14.66 7.51
C GLU A 96 25.85 -14.00 8.78
N ALA A 97 26.47 -14.26 9.94
CA ALA A 97 26.11 -13.63 11.20
C ALA A 97 26.35 -12.11 11.17
N GLN A 98 27.43 -11.64 10.53
CA GLN A 98 27.67 -10.20 10.35
C GLN A 98 26.63 -9.54 9.44
N ARG A 99 26.13 -10.25 8.41
CA ARG A 99 25.02 -9.76 7.57
C ARG A 99 23.72 -9.68 8.38
N ALA A 100 23.44 -10.68 9.21
CA ALA A 100 22.29 -10.68 10.10
C ALA A 100 22.33 -9.52 11.12
N GLU A 101 23.50 -9.25 11.71
CA GLU A 101 23.72 -8.09 12.60
C GLU A 101 23.40 -6.76 11.88
N LYS A 102 23.92 -6.55 10.67
CA LYS A 102 23.65 -5.34 9.87
C LYS A 102 22.16 -5.18 9.56
N LEU A 103 21.47 -6.26 9.20
CA LEU A 103 20.03 -6.23 8.94
C LEU A 103 19.22 -5.92 10.21
N ALA A 104 19.59 -6.50 11.35
CA ALA A 104 18.96 -6.22 12.63
C ALA A 104 19.17 -4.75 13.08
N ALA A 105 20.36 -4.19 12.82
CA ALA A 105 20.64 -2.78 13.05
C ALA A 105 19.78 -1.85 12.18
N GLN A 106 19.60 -2.17 10.90
CA GLN A 106 18.70 -1.42 10.01
C GLN A 106 17.24 -1.48 10.45
N ARG A 107 16.76 -2.67 10.87
CA ARG A 107 15.40 -2.84 11.41
C ARG A 107 15.20 -2.01 12.69
N THR A 108 16.20 -1.98 13.56
CA THR A 108 16.17 -1.16 14.78
C THR A 108 16.10 0.33 14.46
N ALA A 109 16.93 0.82 13.53
CA ALA A 109 16.89 2.22 13.11
C ALA A 109 15.50 2.64 12.59
N ARG A 110 14.87 1.81 11.74
CA ARG A 110 13.51 2.05 11.23
C ARG A 110 12.45 2.03 12.33
N ALA A 111 12.57 1.10 13.28
CA ALA A 111 11.64 1.01 14.40
C ALA A 111 11.75 2.23 15.34
N GLU A 112 12.96 2.73 15.57
CA GLU A 112 13.21 3.95 16.35
C GLU A 112 12.70 5.22 15.65
N GLU A 113 12.87 5.30 14.32
CA GLU A 113 12.29 6.38 13.52
C GLU A 113 10.76 6.38 13.58
N SER A 114 10.14 5.21 13.42
CA SER A 114 8.70 5.02 13.57
C SER A 114 8.21 5.39 14.97
N GLN A 115 8.95 5.02 16.02
CA GLN A 115 8.65 5.44 17.39
C GLN A 115 8.64 6.97 17.52
N ARG A 116 9.67 7.66 17.03
CA ARG A 116 9.75 9.14 17.10
C ARG A 116 8.59 9.80 16.36
N ALA A 117 8.28 9.33 15.15
CA ALA A 117 7.17 9.85 14.36
C ALA A 117 5.82 9.66 15.06
N ALA A 118 5.61 8.49 15.68
CA ALA A 118 4.39 8.20 16.43
C ALA A 118 4.27 9.05 17.71
N GLU A 119 5.38 9.25 18.44
CA GLU A 119 5.43 10.13 19.62
C GLU A 119 5.15 11.60 19.26
N GLU A 120 5.73 12.11 18.16
CA GLU A 120 5.42 13.45 17.66
C GLU A 120 3.95 13.60 17.23
N HIS A 121 3.40 12.60 16.53
CA HIS A 121 2.01 12.60 16.12
C HIS A 121 1.07 12.60 17.33
N ALA A 122 1.39 11.81 18.36
CA ALA A 122 0.67 11.80 19.63
C ALA A 122 0.72 13.17 20.31
N ALA A 123 1.88 13.84 20.32
CA ALA A 123 2.04 15.18 20.90
C ALA A 123 1.22 16.24 20.14
N ARG A 124 1.27 16.26 18.80
CA ARG A 124 0.47 17.17 17.96
C ARG A 124 -1.04 16.93 18.15
N SER A 125 -1.46 15.67 18.22
CA SER A 125 -2.86 15.31 18.43
C SER A 125 -3.35 15.75 19.80
N ALA A 126 -2.53 15.60 20.84
CA ALA A 126 -2.83 16.10 22.18
C ALA A 126 -2.99 17.63 22.19
N GLN A 127 -2.12 18.37 21.50
CA GLN A 127 -2.22 19.83 21.40
C GLN A 127 -3.50 20.28 20.68
N ARG A 128 -3.87 19.61 19.58
CA ARG A 128 -5.15 19.87 18.87
C ARG A 128 -6.36 19.59 19.77
N ALA A 129 -6.34 18.50 20.52
CA ALA A 129 -7.39 18.18 21.47
C ALA A 129 -7.54 19.26 22.55
N GLN A 130 -6.43 19.77 23.09
CA GLN A 130 -6.46 20.89 24.05
C GLN A 130 -7.03 22.17 23.43
N GLY A 131 -6.61 22.51 22.21
CA GLY A 131 -7.15 23.67 21.48
C GLY A 131 -8.66 23.59 21.31
N ALA A 132 -9.16 22.44 20.83
CA ALA A 132 -10.59 22.22 20.65
C ALA A 132 -11.38 22.25 21.97
N MET A 133 -10.83 21.69 23.06
CA MET A 133 -11.46 21.77 24.39
C MET A 133 -11.54 23.20 24.92
N ARG A 134 -10.51 24.03 24.70
CA ARG A 134 -10.53 25.46 25.07
C ARG A 134 -11.55 26.24 24.26
N GLU A 135 -11.64 25.98 22.96
CA GLU A 135 -12.65 26.57 22.07
C GLU A 135 -14.06 26.20 22.53
N ALA A 136 -14.31 24.92 22.84
CA ALA A 136 -15.60 24.46 23.36
C ALA A 136 -15.97 25.14 24.69
N ASN A 137 -15.02 25.31 25.61
CA ASN A 137 -15.24 26.06 26.86
C ASN A 137 -15.54 27.53 26.60
N THR A 138 -14.87 28.15 25.63
CA THR A 138 -15.09 29.55 25.24
C THR A 138 -16.50 29.73 24.65
N GLN A 139 -16.91 28.84 23.74
CA GLN A 139 -18.24 28.85 23.14
C GLN A 139 -19.36 28.62 24.17
N ALA A 140 -19.15 27.70 25.12
CA ALA A 140 -20.08 27.50 26.23
C ALA A 140 -20.21 28.77 27.10
N SER A 141 -19.08 29.42 27.42
CA SER A 141 -19.07 30.63 28.25
C SER A 141 -19.79 31.82 27.58
N VAL A 142 -19.59 32.00 26.27
CA VAL A 142 -20.30 33.04 25.47
C VAL A 142 -21.82 32.86 25.53
N GLN A 143 -22.29 31.63 25.74
CA GLN A 143 -23.71 31.28 25.77
C GLN A 143 -24.29 31.21 27.19
N GLY A 144 -23.50 31.54 28.21
CA GLY A 144 -23.91 31.37 29.62
C GLY A 144 -24.09 29.89 30.03
N LEU A 145 -23.54 28.95 29.26
CA LEU A 145 -23.54 27.53 29.57
C LEU A 145 -22.31 27.16 30.41
N PRO A 146 -22.42 26.16 31.30
CA PRO A 146 -21.26 25.68 32.05
C PRO A 146 -20.21 25.09 31.09
N PRO A 147 -18.90 25.32 31.34
CA PRO A 147 -17.84 24.81 30.48
C PRO A 147 -17.85 23.26 30.49
N PRO A 148 -17.86 22.60 29.31
CA PRO A 148 -17.92 21.14 29.21
C PRO A 148 -16.64 20.42 29.67
N TYR A 149 -15.51 21.12 29.78
CA TYR A 149 -14.23 20.54 30.19
C TYR A 149 -13.64 21.31 31.38
N ASP A 150 -13.33 20.59 32.47
CA ASP A 150 -12.63 21.16 33.62
C ASP A 150 -11.12 21.37 33.36
N ALA A 151 -10.46 22.13 34.23
CA ALA A 151 -9.03 22.44 34.12
C ALA A 151 -8.13 21.19 34.19
N GLN A 152 -8.57 20.15 34.90
CA GLN A 152 -7.82 18.90 35.08
C GLN A 152 -7.85 18.03 33.82
N ARG A 153 -8.96 18.04 33.08
CA ARG A 153 -9.10 17.41 31.76
C ARG A 153 -8.32 18.16 30.68
N LEU A 154 -8.22 19.49 30.79
CA LEU A 154 -7.38 20.30 29.90
C LEU A 154 -5.89 19.99 30.08
N SER A 155 -5.42 19.76 31.32
CA SER A 155 -4.02 19.40 31.61
C SER A 155 -3.71 17.92 31.39
N GLY A 156 -4.69 17.03 31.63
CA GLY A 156 -4.52 15.57 31.50
C GLY A 156 -4.26 15.06 30.08
N ALA A 157 -4.52 15.90 29.07
CA ALA A 157 -4.20 15.59 27.68
C ALA A 157 -2.68 15.53 27.40
N THR A 158 -1.83 16.11 28.25
CA THR A 158 -0.38 16.24 27.99
C THR A 158 0.55 15.46 28.91
N SER A 159 0.10 14.86 30.02
CA SER A 159 1.03 14.29 31.00
C SER A 159 0.50 13.06 31.74
N ASN A 160 1.00 11.88 31.35
CA ASN A 160 1.25 10.80 32.29
C ASN A 160 2.55 10.09 31.87
N PRO A 161 3.70 10.38 32.49
CA PRO A 161 4.91 9.59 32.28
C PRO A 161 4.71 8.22 32.95
N VAL A 162 4.68 7.16 32.14
CA VAL A 162 4.63 5.77 32.60
C VAL A 162 5.95 5.45 33.32
N ARG A 163 5.90 5.24 34.64
CA ARG A 163 7.01 4.68 35.43
C ARG A 163 7.19 3.21 35.05
N SER A 164 8.31 2.86 34.42
CA SER A 164 8.74 1.47 34.22
C SER A 164 9.61 1.01 35.38
N SER A 165 9.24 -0.11 36.00
CA SER A 165 10.08 -0.86 36.95
C SER A 165 10.56 -2.13 36.25
N VAL A 166 11.86 -2.23 35.98
CA VAL A 166 12.49 -3.44 35.42
C VAL A 166 13.51 -3.93 36.44
N SER A 167 13.36 -5.18 36.89
CA SER A 167 14.27 -5.88 37.79
C SER A 167 15.03 -6.94 37.01
N SER A 168 16.35 -6.89 37.10
CA SER A 168 17.34 -7.83 36.56
C SER A 168 17.60 -8.99 37.54
N PHE A 169 17.73 -10.23 37.05
CA PHE A 169 18.64 -11.20 37.66
C PHE A 169 19.06 -12.30 36.67
N GLU A 170 20.36 -12.60 36.70
CA GLU A 170 21.15 -13.42 35.78
C GLU A 170 21.05 -14.93 36.04
N ASP A 171 21.33 -15.68 34.97
CA ASP A 171 21.42 -17.14 34.85
C ASP A 171 22.84 -17.65 35.10
N ALA A 172 22.98 -18.80 35.77
CA ALA A 172 24.14 -19.66 35.64
C ALA A 172 23.81 -21.16 35.79
N SER A 173 24.16 -21.90 34.72
CA SER A 173 24.60 -23.31 34.67
C SER A 173 23.54 -24.44 34.76
N ARG A 174 23.17 -24.99 33.59
CA ARG A 174 22.47 -26.27 33.43
C ARG A 174 22.98 -27.02 32.21
N ASN A 175 23.85 -28.02 32.38
CA ASN A 175 24.19 -29.00 31.34
C ASN A 175 24.73 -30.31 31.97
N VAL A 176 23.85 -31.14 32.55
CA VAL A 176 24.16 -32.57 32.84
C VAL A 176 22.91 -33.48 32.74
N LEU A 177 21.68 -32.96 32.70
CA LEU A 177 20.46 -33.78 32.79
C LEU A 177 19.77 -34.07 31.44
N ARG A 178 20.49 -33.95 30.32
CA ARG A 178 19.88 -33.94 28.96
C ARG A 178 19.78 -35.32 28.29
N ASP A 179 20.54 -36.32 28.73
CA ASP A 179 20.72 -37.59 27.99
C ASP A 179 19.98 -38.82 28.54
N LYS A 180 19.07 -38.66 29.52
CA LYS A 180 18.38 -39.82 30.13
C LYS A 180 16.85 -39.82 30.05
N LEU A 181 16.21 -38.85 29.42
CA LEU A 181 14.73 -38.70 29.51
C LEU A 181 13.92 -38.86 28.21
N LEU A 182 14.54 -39.06 27.04
CA LEU A 182 13.81 -39.04 25.76
C LEU A 182 13.64 -40.40 25.07
N GLY A 183 13.72 -41.49 25.82
CA GLY A 183 13.26 -42.78 25.31
C GLY A 183 11.73 -42.83 25.25
N HIS A 184 11.12 -42.40 24.15
CA HIS A 184 9.85 -42.97 23.64
C HIS A 184 9.59 -42.60 22.18
N VAL A 185 9.44 -43.64 21.36
CA VAL A 185 8.91 -43.60 19.99
C VAL A 185 7.41 -43.29 20.06
N PRO A 186 6.89 -42.21 19.44
CA PRO A 186 5.47 -42.00 19.35
C PRO A 186 4.84 -42.94 18.30
N ALA A 187 3.66 -43.48 18.62
CA ALA A 187 2.82 -44.21 17.68
C ALA A 187 2.31 -43.26 16.56
N PRO A 188 2.03 -43.77 15.34
CA PRO A 188 1.63 -42.91 14.23
C PRO A 188 0.18 -42.39 14.40
N PRO A 189 -0.11 -41.15 13.97
CA PRO A 189 -1.45 -40.56 13.98
C PRO A 189 -2.35 -41.18 12.90
N GLY A 190 -3.66 -40.97 13.07
CA GLY A 190 -4.77 -41.72 12.48
C GLY A 190 -4.88 -41.73 10.96
N ASN A 191 -5.52 -42.81 10.48
CA ASN A 191 -5.86 -43.09 9.09
C ASN A 191 -6.50 -41.86 8.40
N SER A 192 -5.88 -41.38 7.33
CA SER A 192 -6.56 -40.63 6.29
C SER A 192 -7.76 -41.46 5.80
N GLU A 193 -8.93 -40.84 5.66
CA GLU A 193 -10.16 -41.52 5.22
C GLU A 193 -10.02 -41.87 3.74
N ALA A 194 -9.36 -42.99 3.44
CA ALA A 194 -9.38 -43.56 2.12
C ALA A 194 -10.81 -43.96 1.73
N SER A 195 -11.10 -43.90 0.44
CA SER A 195 -12.38 -44.34 -0.13
C SER A 195 -12.17 -45.31 -1.28
N SER A 196 -13.23 -45.95 -1.75
CA SER A 196 -13.22 -46.93 -2.83
C SER A 196 -14.34 -46.61 -3.81
N LEU A 197 -14.35 -47.22 -5.00
CA LEU A 197 -15.45 -47.03 -5.96
C LEU A 197 -16.84 -47.39 -5.40
N LEU A 198 -16.89 -48.26 -4.38
CA LEU A 198 -18.10 -48.63 -3.66
C LEU A 198 -18.60 -47.56 -2.70
N THR A 199 -17.67 -46.88 -2.02
CA THR A 199 -17.96 -46.02 -0.87
C THR A 199 -17.79 -44.54 -1.18
N GLU A 200 -17.19 -44.20 -2.30
CA GLU A 200 -16.89 -42.81 -2.67
C GLU A 200 -18.14 -42.01 -3.01
N ASP A 201 -18.29 -40.88 -2.30
CA ASP A 201 -19.25 -39.83 -2.60
C ASP A 201 -18.55 -38.61 -3.18
N ALA A 202 -18.44 -38.55 -4.52
CA ALA A 202 -17.80 -37.44 -5.23
C ALA A 202 -18.49 -36.06 -5.02
N LYS A 203 -19.57 -36.01 -4.24
CA LYS A 203 -20.40 -34.83 -3.98
C LYS A 203 -20.45 -34.45 -2.50
N ASP A 204 -19.69 -35.12 -1.62
CA ASP A 204 -19.68 -34.83 -0.18
C ASP A 204 -18.81 -33.63 0.22
N GLY A 205 -18.01 -33.12 -0.71
CA GLY A 205 -17.13 -31.96 -0.51
C GLY A 205 -15.82 -32.27 0.19
N LYS A 206 -15.52 -33.55 0.47
CA LYS A 206 -14.15 -34.00 0.73
C LYS A 206 -13.42 -34.08 -0.61
N VAL A 207 -12.09 -33.99 -0.56
CA VAL A 207 -11.26 -34.04 -1.76
C VAL A 207 -10.20 -35.10 -1.53
N ASN A 208 -10.38 -36.24 -2.16
CA ASN A 208 -9.42 -37.34 -2.25
C ASN A 208 -9.07 -37.62 -3.74
N CYS A 209 -8.27 -38.66 -4.00
CA CYS A 209 -7.89 -39.03 -5.38
C CYS A 209 -9.08 -39.37 -6.29
N LEU A 210 -10.09 -40.05 -5.73
CA LEU A 210 -11.29 -40.43 -6.46
C LEU A 210 -12.16 -39.21 -6.72
N ASP A 211 -12.32 -38.29 -5.76
CA ASP A 211 -13.01 -37.00 -5.97
C ASP A 211 -12.40 -36.19 -7.11
N THR A 212 -11.07 -36.00 -7.10
CA THR A 212 -10.37 -35.24 -8.14
C THR A 212 -10.47 -35.91 -9.51
N ALA A 213 -10.42 -37.24 -9.56
CA ALA A 213 -10.64 -37.97 -10.80
C ALA A 213 -12.12 -37.94 -11.25
N ALA A 214 -13.08 -37.98 -10.33
CA ALA A 214 -14.51 -37.86 -10.60
C ALA A 214 -14.85 -36.46 -11.14
N ASP A 215 -14.30 -35.40 -10.54
CA ASP A 215 -14.45 -34.02 -11.02
C ASP A 215 -13.84 -33.83 -12.42
N TRP A 216 -12.70 -34.46 -12.70
CA TRP A 216 -12.15 -34.49 -14.06
C TRP A 216 -13.12 -35.16 -15.05
N VAL A 217 -13.66 -36.31 -14.68
CA VAL A 217 -14.64 -37.06 -15.50
C VAL A 217 -15.93 -36.24 -15.72
N ASP A 218 -16.39 -35.50 -14.72
CA ASP A 218 -17.58 -34.64 -14.83
C ASP A 218 -17.37 -33.43 -15.75
N LYS A 219 -16.15 -32.89 -15.79
CA LYS A 219 -15.77 -31.75 -16.64
C LYS A 219 -15.35 -32.16 -18.06
N ALA A 220 -15.00 -33.42 -18.28
CA ALA A 220 -14.53 -33.90 -19.57
C ALA A 220 -15.64 -33.90 -20.64
N SER A 221 -15.28 -33.51 -21.87
CA SER A 221 -16.22 -33.58 -23.01
C SER A 221 -16.55 -35.04 -23.36
N PRO A 222 -17.68 -35.31 -24.04
CA PRO A 222 -18.02 -36.65 -24.48
C PRO A 222 -16.90 -37.34 -25.31
N GLU A 223 -16.21 -36.58 -26.15
CA GLU A 223 -15.08 -37.07 -26.96
C GLU A 223 -13.86 -37.41 -26.10
N LEU A 224 -13.60 -36.62 -25.05
CA LEU A 224 -12.56 -36.90 -24.07
C LEU A 224 -12.90 -38.15 -23.25
N LEU A 225 -14.13 -38.26 -22.77
CA LEU A 225 -14.61 -39.44 -22.02
C LEU A 225 -14.52 -40.73 -22.83
N ALA A 226 -14.82 -40.67 -24.13
CA ALA A 226 -14.79 -41.83 -25.01
C ALA A 226 -13.37 -42.38 -25.27
N ARG A 227 -12.32 -41.57 -25.09
CA ARG A 227 -10.92 -41.96 -25.31
C ARG A 227 -10.09 -42.09 -24.04
N SER A 228 -10.72 -41.93 -22.88
CA SER A 228 -10.01 -41.88 -21.59
C SER A 228 -10.43 -43.05 -20.69
N GLU A 229 -9.52 -43.46 -19.83
CA GLU A 229 -9.76 -44.44 -18.78
C GLU A 229 -9.08 -44.00 -17.48
N MET A 230 -9.70 -44.33 -16.35
CA MET A 230 -9.07 -44.18 -15.05
C MET A 230 -8.28 -45.44 -14.74
N VAL A 231 -6.99 -45.26 -14.45
CA VAL A 231 -6.05 -46.33 -14.11
C VAL A 231 -5.85 -46.30 -12.60
N PHE A 232 -6.23 -47.39 -11.95
CA PHE A 232 -6.05 -47.59 -10.52
C PHE A 232 -4.69 -48.19 -10.26
N LEU A 233 -3.97 -47.61 -9.32
CA LEU A 233 -2.58 -47.92 -9.04
C LEU A 233 -2.43 -48.35 -7.58
N LYS A 234 -2.00 -49.58 -7.34
CA LYS A 234 -1.72 -50.08 -5.99
C LYS A 234 -0.33 -49.62 -5.54
N ASP A 235 -0.26 -49.05 -4.35
CA ASP A 235 1.01 -48.72 -3.69
C ASP A 235 1.66 -50.01 -3.13
N GLN A 236 2.95 -50.20 -3.43
CA GLN A 236 3.74 -51.37 -3.04
C GLN A 236 4.61 -51.11 -1.79
N ARG A 237 4.56 -49.91 -1.19
CA ARG A 237 5.31 -49.61 0.04
C ARG A 237 4.80 -50.46 1.21
N PRO A 238 5.69 -50.96 2.08
CA PRO A 238 5.26 -51.74 3.25
C PRO A 238 4.54 -50.85 4.27
N GLY A 239 3.62 -51.44 5.05
CA GLY A 239 2.94 -50.75 6.15
C GLY A 239 1.56 -50.19 5.76
N THR A 240 1.12 -49.15 6.47
CA THR A 240 -0.17 -48.47 6.23
C THR A 240 -0.20 -47.74 4.90
N GLU A 241 0.94 -47.26 4.41
CA GLU A 241 1.08 -46.59 3.11
C GLU A 241 0.68 -47.50 1.93
N GLY A 242 0.98 -48.81 2.01
CA GLY A 242 0.62 -49.80 0.99
C GLY A 242 -0.84 -50.27 1.03
N GLN A 243 -1.64 -49.79 1.98
CA GLN A 243 -3.05 -50.17 2.09
C GLN A 243 -3.96 -49.33 1.18
N THR A 244 -3.44 -48.25 0.63
CA THR A 244 -4.17 -47.30 -0.20
C THR A 244 -3.46 -47.08 -1.53
N GLY A 245 -4.20 -47.09 -2.63
CA GLY A 245 -3.69 -46.82 -3.97
C GLY A 245 -3.81 -45.37 -4.41
N HIS A 246 -3.58 -45.14 -5.70
CA HIS A 246 -3.74 -43.87 -6.40
C HIS A 246 -4.58 -44.06 -7.65
N VAL A 247 -5.13 -42.98 -8.22
CA VAL A 247 -5.85 -43.02 -9.50
C VAL A 247 -5.32 -41.95 -10.44
N VAL A 248 -5.05 -42.34 -11.68
CA VAL A 248 -4.64 -41.44 -12.77
C VAL A 248 -5.59 -41.59 -13.96
N VAL A 249 -5.65 -40.58 -14.83
CA VAL A 249 -6.45 -40.60 -16.06
C VAL A 249 -5.53 -40.85 -17.26
N ARG A 250 -5.70 -41.95 -17.97
CA ARG A 250 -4.97 -42.29 -19.19
C ARG A 250 -5.77 -41.85 -20.42
N GLN A 251 -5.14 -41.12 -21.33
CA GLN A 251 -5.71 -40.57 -22.57
C GLN A 251 -4.89 -41.04 -23.78
N GLY A 252 -5.17 -42.25 -24.28
CA GLY A 252 -4.28 -42.91 -25.23
C GLY A 252 -2.95 -43.26 -24.58
N GLU A 253 -1.83 -42.72 -25.09
CA GLU A 253 -0.52 -42.94 -24.49
C GLU A 253 -0.28 -42.06 -23.26
N GLN A 254 -0.80 -40.84 -23.22
CA GLN A 254 -0.53 -39.88 -22.14
C GLN A 254 -1.28 -40.22 -20.85
N VAL A 255 -0.72 -39.83 -19.71
CA VAL A 255 -1.31 -39.99 -18.38
C VAL A 255 -1.37 -38.64 -17.67
N LEU A 256 -2.55 -38.26 -17.20
CA LEU A 256 -2.79 -37.11 -16.34
C LEU A 256 -2.98 -37.62 -14.90
N ASP A 257 -2.19 -37.10 -13.97
CA ASP A 257 -2.45 -37.28 -12.54
C ASP A 257 -3.39 -36.17 -12.06
N PRO A 258 -4.67 -36.47 -11.78
CA PRO A 258 -5.68 -35.46 -11.44
C PRO A 258 -5.38 -34.76 -10.11
N THR A 259 -4.63 -35.39 -9.21
CA THR A 259 -4.30 -34.79 -7.90
C THR A 259 -3.21 -33.73 -7.97
N THR A 260 -2.27 -33.87 -8.91
CA THR A 260 -1.16 -32.92 -9.12
C THR A 260 -1.36 -32.05 -10.36
N ASN A 261 -2.38 -32.36 -11.16
CA ASN A 261 -2.62 -31.82 -12.50
C ASN A 261 -1.39 -31.94 -13.43
N GLN A 262 -0.51 -32.91 -13.15
CA GLN A 262 0.70 -33.15 -13.93
C GLN A 262 0.42 -34.17 -15.04
N SER A 263 0.84 -33.85 -16.26
CA SER A 263 0.78 -34.78 -17.40
C SER A 263 2.12 -35.48 -17.62
N TYR A 264 2.04 -36.75 -18.01
CA TYR A 264 3.16 -37.64 -18.30
C TYR A 264 2.99 -38.20 -19.71
N GLU A 265 4.11 -38.38 -20.41
CA GLU A 265 4.11 -38.91 -21.79
C GLU A 265 3.51 -40.32 -21.88
N SER A 266 3.70 -41.12 -20.83
CA SER A 266 3.15 -42.47 -20.73
C SER A 266 2.94 -42.93 -19.30
N LEU A 267 2.17 -44.02 -19.12
CA LEU A 267 2.04 -44.67 -17.82
C LEU A 267 3.39 -45.19 -17.31
N ASP A 268 4.29 -45.59 -18.19
CA ASP A 268 5.65 -45.99 -17.80
C ASP A 268 6.49 -44.78 -17.36
N ALA A 269 6.31 -43.61 -17.99
CA ALA A 269 6.91 -42.37 -17.52
C ALA A 269 6.39 -41.97 -16.13
N TYR A 270 5.07 -42.13 -15.90
CA TYR A 270 4.47 -41.95 -14.57
C TYR A 270 5.05 -42.92 -13.54
N LYS A 271 5.03 -44.23 -13.81
CA LYS A 271 5.59 -45.26 -12.91
C LYS A 271 7.10 -45.12 -12.70
N LYS A 272 7.84 -44.56 -13.66
CA LYS A 272 9.25 -44.23 -13.48
C LYS A 272 9.45 -43.07 -12.50
N ALA A 273 8.57 -42.07 -12.54
CA ALA A 273 8.58 -40.97 -11.57
C ALA A 273 8.03 -41.40 -10.20
N GLN A 274 7.11 -42.37 -10.17
CA GLN A 274 6.41 -42.87 -8.99
C GLN A 274 6.54 -44.41 -8.91
N SER A 275 7.75 -44.89 -8.65
CA SER A 275 8.09 -46.32 -8.72
C SER A 275 7.43 -47.19 -7.65
N GLN A 276 6.79 -46.58 -6.65
CA GLN A 276 5.98 -47.26 -5.65
C GLN A 276 4.66 -47.81 -6.20
N TYR A 277 4.20 -47.35 -7.36
CA TYR A 277 2.88 -47.70 -7.90
C TYR A 277 2.94 -48.83 -8.94
N THR A 278 1.93 -49.70 -8.87
CA THR A 278 1.69 -50.78 -9.84
C THR A 278 0.25 -50.78 -10.29
N GLU A 279 -0.02 -51.07 -11.56
CA GLU A 279 -1.39 -51.07 -12.10
C GLU A 279 -2.22 -52.20 -11.47
N ALA A 280 -3.35 -51.83 -10.86
CA ALA A 280 -4.31 -52.74 -10.24
C ALA A 280 -5.47 -53.07 -11.19
N GLY A 281 -5.85 -52.11 -12.05
CA GLY A 281 -6.90 -52.27 -13.04
C GLY A 281 -7.28 -50.92 -13.66
N THR A 282 -8.18 -50.96 -14.64
CA THR A 282 -8.70 -49.74 -15.29
C THR A 282 -10.22 -49.76 -15.39
N VAL A 283 -10.80 -48.57 -15.50
CA VAL A 283 -12.22 -48.35 -15.78
C VAL A 283 -12.33 -47.26 -16.85
N SER A 284 -13.19 -47.46 -17.86
CA SER A 284 -13.38 -46.40 -18.86
C SER A 284 -13.92 -45.13 -18.20
N ALA A 285 -13.53 -43.95 -18.66
CA ALA A 285 -14.00 -42.69 -18.04
C ALA A 285 -15.53 -42.55 -18.16
N THR A 286 -16.11 -43.13 -19.21
CA THR A 286 -17.57 -43.18 -19.40
C THR A 286 -18.26 -44.06 -18.34
N ASP A 287 -17.65 -45.18 -17.96
CA ASP A 287 -18.19 -46.05 -16.91
C ASP A 287 -17.96 -45.45 -15.53
N ALA A 288 -16.77 -44.87 -15.30
CA ALA A 288 -16.46 -44.15 -14.08
C ALA A 288 -17.46 -43.03 -13.80
N LYS A 289 -17.84 -42.26 -14.83
CA LYS A 289 -18.88 -41.22 -14.71
C LYS A 289 -20.18 -41.78 -14.18
N ARG A 290 -20.68 -42.86 -14.79
CA ARG A 290 -21.93 -43.49 -14.37
C ARG A 290 -21.85 -44.05 -12.95
N ILE A 291 -20.70 -44.60 -12.58
CA ILE A 291 -20.43 -45.06 -11.22
C ILE A 291 -20.54 -43.87 -10.25
N PHE A 292 -19.77 -42.79 -10.43
CA PHE A 292 -19.80 -41.62 -9.53
C PHE A 292 -21.14 -40.86 -9.52
N ASP A 293 -21.92 -40.93 -10.59
CA ASP A 293 -23.26 -40.33 -10.65
C ASP A 293 -24.32 -41.09 -9.84
N THR A 294 -24.05 -42.34 -9.44
CA THR A 294 -24.95 -43.12 -8.56
C THR A 294 -24.59 -42.94 -7.09
N PRO A 295 -25.54 -42.92 -6.12
CA PRO A 295 -25.18 -42.78 -4.71
C PRO A 295 -24.29 -43.92 -4.19
N PRO A 296 -23.28 -43.66 -3.33
CA PRO A 296 -22.41 -44.69 -2.77
C PRO A 296 -23.21 -45.73 -1.98
N GLY A 297 -22.79 -47.00 -2.03
CA GLY A 297 -23.45 -48.11 -1.35
C GLY A 297 -24.87 -48.46 -1.85
N SER A 298 -25.38 -47.79 -2.88
CA SER A 298 -26.71 -48.06 -3.42
C SER A 298 -26.76 -49.33 -4.30
N PRO A 299 -27.93 -50.00 -4.43
CA PRO A 299 -28.12 -51.06 -5.40
C PRO A 299 -27.81 -50.62 -6.84
N GLU A 300 -28.06 -49.36 -7.18
CA GLU A 300 -27.75 -48.76 -8.47
C GLU A 300 -26.24 -48.67 -8.70
N ARG A 301 -25.46 -48.28 -7.68
CA ARG A 301 -24.00 -48.29 -7.72
C ARG A 301 -23.47 -49.69 -7.95
N ALA A 302 -24.00 -50.69 -7.25
CA ALA A 302 -23.63 -52.09 -7.48
C ALA A 302 -23.92 -52.54 -8.92
N ALA A 303 -25.09 -52.18 -9.48
CA ALA A 303 -25.45 -52.51 -10.85
C ALA A 303 -24.53 -51.84 -11.91
N GLU A 304 -24.11 -50.58 -11.69
CA GLU A 304 -23.17 -49.92 -12.60
C GLU A 304 -21.74 -50.48 -12.47
N LEU A 305 -21.30 -50.87 -11.27
CA LEU A 305 -20.03 -51.58 -11.07
C LEU A 305 -20.01 -52.94 -11.78
N ASP A 306 -21.11 -53.71 -11.69
CA ASP A 306 -21.27 -54.99 -12.40
C ASP A 306 -21.29 -54.81 -13.91
N LYS A 307 -22.00 -53.78 -14.41
CA LYS A 307 -22.08 -53.44 -15.84
C LYS A 307 -20.73 -53.01 -16.41
N ALA A 308 -19.92 -52.32 -15.62
CA ALA A 308 -18.54 -51.98 -15.96
C ALA A 308 -17.58 -53.19 -15.88
N LYS A 309 -18.05 -54.35 -15.39
CA LYS A 309 -17.29 -55.61 -15.26
C LYS A 309 -16.01 -55.44 -14.44
N LEU A 310 -16.06 -54.59 -13.41
CA LEU A 310 -14.91 -54.36 -12.52
C LEU A 310 -14.72 -55.55 -11.58
N SER A 311 -13.47 -55.95 -11.32
CA SER A 311 -13.20 -57.02 -10.37
C SER A 311 -13.55 -56.59 -8.94
N PRO A 312 -13.98 -57.50 -8.06
CA PRO A 312 -14.27 -57.17 -6.66
C PRO A 312 -13.10 -56.46 -5.96
N GLU A 313 -11.86 -56.87 -6.27
CA GLU A 313 -10.65 -56.24 -5.72
C GLU A 313 -10.57 -54.77 -6.10
N LEU A 314 -10.83 -54.42 -7.36
CA LEU A 314 -10.80 -53.05 -7.86
C LEU A 314 -11.96 -52.22 -7.30
N GLN A 315 -13.15 -52.80 -7.17
CA GLN A 315 -14.32 -52.14 -6.57
C GLN A 315 -14.06 -51.71 -5.11
N SER A 316 -13.38 -52.58 -4.35
CA SER A 316 -13.03 -52.37 -2.94
C SER A 316 -11.66 -51.72 -2.72
N MET A 317 -10.95 -51.37 -3.78
CA MET A 317 -9.61 -50.81 -3.67
C MET A 317 -9.69 -49.45 -3.01
N MET A 318 -9.09 -49.36 -1.82
CA MET A 318 -8.95 -48.11 -1.10
C MET A 318 -7.96 -47.24 -1.86
N VAL A 319 -8.34 -46.02 -2.20
CA VAL A 319 -7.49 -45.02 -2.82
C VAL A 319 -7.21 -43.96 -1.76
N ALA A 320 -5.94 -43.60 -1.62
CA ALA A 320 -5.51 -42.68 -0.59
C ALA A 320 -6.22 -41.34 -0.77
N ASP A 321 -6.63 -40.73 0.33
CA ASP A 321 -6.72 -39.28 0.37
C ASP A 321 -5.27 -38.78 0.28
N VAL A 322 -4.85 -38.29 -0.89
CA VAL A 322 -3.60 -37.51 -0.95
C VAL A 322 -3.95 -36.23 -0.22
N SER A 323 -3.75 -36.24 1.09
CA SER A 323 -3.76 -35.00 1.83
C SER A 323 -2.76 -34.09 1.15
N THR A 324 -3.23 -32.99 0.60
CA THR A 324 -2.33 -32.02 -0.02
C THR A 324 -1.25 -31.65 1.00
N PRO A 325 -0.01 -31.33 0.58
CA PRO A 325 1.04 -30.90 1.52
C PRO A 325 0.59 -29.76 2.46
N GLU A 326 -0.38 -28.96 2.02
CA GLU A 326 -1.09 -27.98 2.85
C GLU A 326 -1.95 -28.62 3.94
N LYS A 327 -2.83 -29.58 3.60
CA LYS A 327 -3.67 -30.29 4.57
C LYS A 327 -2.82 -30.99 5.62
N GLU A 328 -1.78 -31.72 5.22
CA GLU A 328 -0.87 -32.39 6.16
C GLU A 328 -0.13 -31.42 7.10
N ALA A 329 0.28 -30.26 6.57
CA ALA A 329 0.95 -29.25 7.37
C ALA A 329 -0.01 -28.63 8.39
N TRP A 330 -1.23 -28.31 7.98
CA TRP A 330 -2.26 -27.81 8.89
C TRP A 330 -2.70 -28.86 9.91
N ASP A 331 -2.86 -30.12 9.54
CA ASP A 331 -3.24 -31.20 10.46
C ASP A 331 -2.19 -31.40 11.55
N ARG A 332 -0.90 -31.30 11.20
CA ARG A 332 0.21 -31.31 12.19
C ARG A 332 0.16 -30.09 13.11
N TYR A 333 -0.13 -28.90 12.58
CA TYR A 333 -0.31 -27.69 13.37
C TYR A 333 -1.50 -27.83 14.33
N ASP A 334 -2.68 -28.23 13.83
CA ASP A 334 -3.91 -28.38 14.59
C ASP A 334 -3.76 -29.46 15.68
N ALA A 335 -3.13 -30.60 15.35
CA ALA A 335 -2.84 -31.65 16.31
C ALA A 335 -1.91 -31.16 17.45
N HIS A 336 -0.88 -30.37 17.12
CA HIS A 336 0.02 -29.78 18.11
C HIS A 336 -0.69 -28.76 19.01
N VAL A 337 -1.46 -27.84 18.42
CA VAL A 337 -2.25 -26.83 19.16
C VAL A 337 -3.29 -27.50 20.06
N LYS A 338 -4.02 -28.50 19.55
CA LYS A 338 -5.03 -29.26 20.29
C LYS A 338 -4.44 -30.06 21.44
N LYS A 339 -3.25 -30.66 21.25
CA LYS A 339 -2.53 -31.38 22.31
C LYS A 339 -2.21 -30.45 23.48
N GLY A 340 -1.87 -29.18 23.18
CA GLY A 340 -1.52 -28.18 24.16
C GLY A 340 -0.30 -28.55 25.00
N LEU A 341 -0.07 -27.79 26.07
CA LEU A 341 1.04 -28.03 27.00
C LEU A 341 0.50 -28.50 28.35
N ASP A 342 0.71 -29.78 28.71
CA ASP A 342 0.41 -30.25 30.06
C ASP A 342 1.57 -29.94 31.01
N LEU A 343 1.36 -28.96 31.90
CA LEU A 343 2.36 -28.48 32.85
C LEU A 343 2.06 -28.86 34.30
N ARG A 344 1.03 -29.69 34.55
CA ARG A 344 0.52 -29.93 35.91
C ARG A 344 1.59 -30.45 36.87
N ASP A 345 2.48 -31.33 36.39
CA ASP A 345 3.50 -31.99 37.23
C ASP A 345 4.94 -31.49 37.01
N VAL A 346 5.12 -30.39 36.28
CA VAL A 346 6.46 -29.88 35.94
C VAL A 346 6.96 -28.86 36.97
N PRO A 347 8.19 -28.98 37.52
CA PRO A 347 8.79 -27.97 38.40
C PRO A 347 8.93 -26.58 37.76
N GLY A 348 8.81 -25.51 38.55
CA GLY A 348 8.69 -24.13 38.05
C GLY A 348 9.77 -23.69 37.05
N GLY A 349 11.03 -24.09 37.26
CA GLY A 349 12.13 -23.75 36.35
C GLY A 349 12.12 -24.49 35.00
N LEU A 350 11.44 -25.63 34.90
CA LEU A 350 11.27 -26.39 33.65
C LEU A 350 10.01 -25.95 32.89
N ARG A 351 9.03 -25.34 33.58
CA ARG A 351 7.80 -24.83 32.94
C ARG A 351 8.08 -23.75 31.90
N GLN A 352 9.06 -22.88 32.15
CA GLN A 352 9.40 -21.81 31.20
C GLN A 352 10.08 -22.35 29.94
N GLU A 353 10.99 -23.31 30.10
CA GLU A 353 11.65 -23.99 28.97
C GLU A 353 10.64 -24.74 28.09
N LEU A 354 9.74 -25.53 28.70
CA LEU A 354 8.69 -26.25 27.95
C LEU A 354 7.71 -25.30 27.25
N ARG A 355 7.38 -24.15 27.85
CA ARG A 355 6.56 -23.12 27.18
C ARG A 355 7.27 -22.53 25.98
N ALA A 356 8.56 -22.22 26.11
CA ALA A 356 9.36 -21.68 25.02
C ALA A 356 9.47 -22.69 23.87
N GLU A 357 9.73 -23.97 24.18
CA GLU A 357 9.80 -25.05 23.20
C GLU A 357 8.47 -25.29 22.49
N HIS A 358 7.35 -25.33 23.24
CA HIS A 358 6.02 -25.46 22.64
C HIS A 358 5.68 -24.26 21.75
N THR A 359 6.02 -23.04 22.18
CA THR A 359 5.81 -21.82 21.37
C THR A 359 6.62 -21.88 20.08
N ALA A 360 7.90 -22.27 20.16
CA ALA A 360 8.76 -22.42 19.00
C ALA A 360 8.26 -23.51 18.04
N THR A 361 7.80 -24.65 18.57
CA THR A 361 7.22 -25.74 17.76
C THR A 361 5.91 -25.30 17.09
N THR A 362 5.06 -24.59 17.83
CA THR A 362 3.80 -24.03 17.30
C THR A 362 4.08 -23.07 16.15
N GLN A 363 5.05 -22.17 16.32
CA GLN A 363 5.44 -21.22 15.27
C GLN A 363 6.00 -21.95 14.05
N ARG A 364 6.89 -22.93 14.23
CA ARG A 364 7.46 -23.70 13.11
C ARG A 364 6.38 -24.42 12.29
N LEU A 365 5.43 -25.07 12.97
CA LEU A 365 4.31 -25.76 12.30
C LEU A 365 3.36 -24.78 11.62
N LYS A 366 3.13 -23.60 12.23
CA LYS A 366 2.36 -22.52 11.63
C LYS A 366 3.02 -22.00 10.35
N ASP A 367 4.33 -21.76 10.37
CA ASP A 367 5.10 -21.29 9.22
C ASP A 367 5.10 -22.32 8.09
N GLU A 368 5.20 -23.62 8.42
CA GLU A 368 5.11 -24.72 7.47
C GLU A 368 3.73 -24.79 6.79
N ALA A 369 2.66 -24.68 7.56
CA ALA A 369 1.29 -24.69 7.04
C ALA A 369 0.96 -23.44 6.19
N ASN A 370 1.40 -22.26 6.65
CA ASN A 370 1.33 -21.03 5.89
C ASN A 370 2.04 -21.19 4.52
N LYS A 371 3.29 -21.65 4.54
CA LYS A 371 4.08 -21.85 3.32
C LYS A 371 3.38 -22.78 2.33
N SER A 372 2.92 -23.95 2.76
CA SER A 372 2.22 -24.89 1.87
C SER A 372 0.93 -24.30 1.27
N SER A 373 0.19 -23.49 2.04
CA SER A 373 -1.01 -22.81 1.55
C SER A 373 -0.66 -21.76 0.49
N VAL A 374 0.37 -20.96 0.73
CA VAL A 374 0.86 -19.93 -0.20
C VAL A 374 1.39 -20.56 -1.48
N ASP A 375 2.16 -21.65 -1.38
CA ASP A 375 2.69 -22.36 -2.54
C ASP A 375 1.55 -22.89 -3.43
N ARG A 376 0.50 -23.50 -2.85
CA ARG A 376 -0.71 -23.90 -3.58
C ARG A 376 -1.38 -22.71 -4.25
N LEU A 377 -1.65 -21.64 -3.51
CA LEU A 377 -2.33 -20.45 -4.03
C LEU A 377 -1.59 -19.81 -5.21
N ARG A 378 -0.25 -19.72 -5.12
CA ARG A 378 0.57 -19.20 -6.21
C ARG A 378 0.53 -20.12 -7.42
N GLN A 379 0.58 -21.44 -7.23
CA GLN A 379 0.44 -22.41 -8.30
C GLN A 379 -0.91 -22.27 -9.01
N GLU A 380 -2.02 -22.26 -8.27
CA GLU A 380 -3.37 -22.08 -8.81
C GLU A 380 -3.52 -20.76 -9.56
N LEU A 381 -3.08 -19.66 -8.94
CA LEU A 381 -3.21 -18.33 -9.54
C LEU A 381 -2.36 -18.19 -10.82
N SER A 382 -1.18 -18.83 -10.86
CA SER A 382 -0.30 -18.82 -12.03
C SER A 382 -0.86 -19.57 -13.26
N ALA A 383 -1.96 -20.32 -13.11
CA ALA A 383 -2.62 -21.03 -14.20
C ALA A 383 -3.37 -20.09 -15.17
N THR A 384 -3.55 -18.81 -14.82
CA THR A 384 -4.23 -17.81 -15.66
C THR A 384 -3.28 -16.65 -16.03
N PRO A 385 -3.42 -16.03 -17.22
CA PRO A 385 -2.62 -14.84 -17.58
C PRO A 385 -2.79 -13.68 -16.59
N GLU A 386 -4.02 -13.45 -16.12
CA GLU A 386 -4.35 -12.43 -15.14
C GLU A 386 -3.66 -12.69 -13.80
N GLY A 387 -3.68 -13.94 -13.34
CA GLY A 387 -3.01 -14.34 -12.11
C GLY A 387 -1.49 -14.32 -12.19
N GLN A 388 -0.89 -14.68 -13.35
CA GLN A 388 0.54 -14.48 -13.59
C GLN A 388 0.94 -13.01 -13.48
N LYS A 389 0.15 -12.12 -14.07
CA LYS A 389 0.37 -10.67 -13.96
C LYS A 389 0.26 -10.20 -12.50
N ALA A 390 -0.75 -10.66 -11.78
CA ALA A 390 -0.95 -10.30 -10.37
C ALA A 390 0.20 -10.78 -9.47
N LEU A 391 0.69 -12.02 -9.67
CA LEU A 391 1.84 -12.55 -8.92
C LEU A 391 3.13 -11.79 -9.23
N ALA A 392 3.39 -11.50 -10.52
CA ALA A 392 4.54 -10.70 -10.92
C ALA A 392 4.50 -9.29 -10.29
N ASP A 393 3.32 -8.69 -10.20
CA ASP A 393 3.13 -7.41 -9.54
C ASP A 393 3.35 -7.49 -8.02
N LEU A 394 2.81 -8.51 -7.34
CA LEU A 394 3.08 -8.76 -5.92
C LEU A 394 4.59 -8.91 -5.65
N ASP A 395 5.29 -9.68 -6.48
CA ASP A 395 6.73 -9.90 -6.36
C ASP A 395 7.53 -8.63 -6.64
N ALA A 396 7.15 -7.85 -7.66
CA ALA A 396 7.76 -6.56 -7.96
C ALA A 396 7.55 -5.53 -6.85
N ARG A 397 6.45 -5.63 -6.10
CA ARG A 397 6.14 -4.81 -4.93
C ARG A 397 6.73 -5.35 -3.62
N GLY A 398 7.23 -6.59 -3.62
CA GLY A 398 7.74 -7.27 -2.42
C GLY A 398 6.66 -7.57 -1.38
N VAL A 399 5.40 -7.71 -1.83
CA VAL A 399 4.25 -8.03 -0.97
C VAL A 399 4.24 -9.52 -0.67
N GLN A 400 4.30 -9.89 0.60
CA GLN A 400 4.17 -11.29 0.99
C GLN A 400 2.71 -11.70 1.08
N VAL A 401 2.45 -12.98 0.84
CA VAL A 401 1.14 -13.59 1.06
C VAL A 401 1.26 -14.48 2.28
N ASN A 402 0.34 -14.34 3.23
CA ASN A 402 0.25 -15.13 4.43
C ASN A 402 -1.14 -15.77 4.49
N VAL A 403 -1.20 -17.02 4.92
CA VAL A 403 -2.42 -17.74 5.28
C VAL A 403 -2.33 -18.07 6.75
N VAL A 404 -3.28 -17.57 7.54
CA VAL A 404 -3.33 -17.78 8.98
C VAL A 404 -4.54 -18.64 9.37
N ASP A 405 -4.43 -19.31 10.50
CA ASP A 405 -5.54 -20.07 11.07
C ASP A 405 -6.75 -19.17 11.35
N ASP A 406 -7.94 -19.73 11.20
CA ASP A 406 -9.21 -19.01 11.34
C ASP A 406 -9.39 -18.38 12.73
N ALA A 407 -8.78 -18.94 13.78
CA ALA A 407 -8.89 -18.44 15.14
C ALA A 407 -8.01 -17.20 15.40
N SER A 408 -6.87 -17.09 14.70
CA SER A 408 -5.97 -15.94 14.79
C SER A 408 -6.37 -14.79 13.85
N TYR A 409 -7.21 -15.05 12.84
CA TYR A 409 -7.62 -14.03 11.88
C TYR A 409 -8.41 -12.86 12.51
N PRO A 410 -9.34 -13.08 13.48
CA PRO A 410 -10.08 -12.01 14.17
C PRO A 410 -9.25 -11.05 15.04
N GLU A 411 -7.93 -11.21 15.08
CA GLU A 411 -7.03 -10.31 15.80
C GLU A 411 -6.40 -9.24 14.87
N LEU A 412 -6.70 -9.29 13.57
CA LEU A 412 -6.14 -8.38 12.57
C LEU A 412 -6.93 -7.05 12.50
N PRO A 413 -6.23 -5.90 12.45
CA PRO A 413 -6.90 -4.60 12.48
C PRO A 413 -7.68 -4.30 11.19
N GLY A 414 -9.00 -4.18 11.26
CA GLY A 414 -9.83 -3.68 10.14
C GLY A 414 -10.74 -4.69 9.45
N GLU A 415 -11.08 -5.79 10.13
CA GLU A 415 -11.94 -6.87 9.63
C GLU A 415 -13.28 -6.45 9.04
N LYS A 416 -13.60 -7.01 7.85
CA LYS A 416 -14.89 -7.67 7.49
C LYS A 416 -14.81 -8.68 6.31
N THR A 417 -13.66 -9.02 5.72
CA THR A 417 -13.56 -9.78 4.46
C THR A 417 -12.73 -11.07 4.58
N ASP A 418 -12.81 -11.93 3.56
CA ASP A 418 -12.08 -13.21 3.42
C ASP A 418 -10.55 -13.07 3.33
N GLY A 419 -10.08 -11.85 3.06
CA GLY A 419 -8.69 -11.47 2.95
C GLY A 419 -8.48 -10.03 3.40
N TYR A 420 -7.25 -9.76 3.85
CA TYR A 420 -6.84 -8.47 4.38
C TYR A 420 -5.54 -8.04 3.71
N ALA A 421 -5.62 -6.99 2.90
CA ALA A 421 -4.45 -6.29 2.40
C ALA A 421 -4.23 -5.05 3.28
N LEU A 422 -3.08 -5.00 3.96
CA LEU A 422 -2.64 -3.77 4.63
C LEU A 422 -2.53 -2.65 3.58
N PRO A 423 -3.05 -1.43 3.84
CA PRO A 423 -2.80 -0.29 2.98
C PRO A 423 -1.29 -0.12 2.75
N GLY A 424 -0.86 0.20 1.53
CA GLY A 424 0.57 0.27 1.20
C GLY A 424 1.15 -0.96 0.50
N ASN A 425 2.44 -1.17 0.74
CA ASN A 425 3.18 -2.40 0.38
C ASN A 425 2.98 -3.50 1.44
N GLY A 426 1.88 -3.45 2.19
CA GLY A 426 1.68 -4.37 3.28
C GLY A 426 1.33 -5.76 2.77
N ASP A 427 1.71 -6.78 3.53
CA ASP A 427 1.46 -8.17 3.20
C ASP A 427 -0.04 -8.45 3.11
N ILE A 428 -0.41 -9.38 2.22
CA ILE A 428 -1.76 -9.90 2.10
C ILE A 428 -1.90 -11.05 3.08
N THR A 429 -2.87 -10.96 3.99
CA THR A 429 -3.19 -12.03 4.93
C THR A 429 -4.57 -12.60 4.63
N LEU A 430 -4.62 -13.90 4.34
CA LEU A 430 -5.83 -14.65 4.06
C LEU A 430 -6.18 -15.55 5.24
N ARG A 431 -7.48 -15.70 5.48
CA ARG A 431 -7.99 -16.68 6.44
C ARG A 431 -7.89 -18.07 5.81
N ARG A 432 -7.40 -19.08 6.53
CA ARG A 432 -7.24 -20.45 6.03
C ARG A 432 -8.48 -20.97 5.30
N SER A 433 -9.67 -20.88 5.90
CA SER A 433 -10.91 -21.35 5.26
C SER A 433 -11.37 -20.55 4.04
N ALA A 434 -10.78 -19.38 3.79
CA ALA A 434 -11.10 -18.53 2.65
C ALA A 434 -9.91 -18.30 1.71
N ALA A 435 -8.81 -19.04 1.93
CA ALA A 435 -7.59 -18.95 1.15
C ALA A 435 -7.76 -19.63 -0.21
N THR A 436 -8.44 -18.96 -1.14
CA THR A 436 -8.61 -19.38 -2.54
C THR A 436 -7.82 -18.47 -3.49
N SER A 437 -7.50 -18.97 -4.68
CA SER A 437 -6.80 -18.18 -5.72
C SER A 437 -7.59 -16.94 -6.14
N ASP A 438 -8.92 -17.02 -6.20
CA ASP A 438 -9.81 -15.87 -6.46
C ASP A 438 -9.73 -14.80 -5.38
N VAL A 439 -9.72 -15.21 -4.10
CA VAL A 439 -9.56 -14.28 -2.98
C VAL A 439 -8.18 -13.64 -3.03
N LEU A 440 -7.12 -14.42 -3.29
CA LEU A 440 -5.77 -13.86 -3.45
C LEU A 440 -5.70 -12.87 -4.62
N LEU A 441 -6.29 -13.18 -5.77
CA LEU A 441 -6.31 -12.28 -6.93
C LEU A 441 -7.01 -10.95 -6.58
N ARG A 442 -8.18 -11.03 -5.95
CA ARG A 442 -8.94 -9.86 -5.50
C ARG A 442 -8.13 -9.02 -4.53
N GLU A 443 -7.51 -9.63 -3.53
CA GLU A 443 -6.70 -8.90 -2.55
C GLU A 443 -5.40 -8.36 -3.16
N ALA A 444 -4.80 -9.04 -4.14
CA ALA A 444 -3.66 -8.52 -4.89
C ALA A 444 -4.00 -7.23 -5.64
N GLN A 445 -5.17 -7.21 -6.31
CA GLN A 445 -5.71 -6.03 -6.98
C GLN A 445 -6.12 -4.92 -6.00
N ASN A 446 -6.67 -5.28 -4.85
CA ASN A 446 -7.00 -4.31 -3.79
C ASN A 446 -5.72 -3.67 -3.23
N SER A 447 -4.72 -4.50 -2.90
CA SER A 447 -3.41 -4.07 -2.41
C SER A 447 -2.75 -3.07 -3.37
N ALA A 448 -2.78 -3.33 -4.69
CA ALA A 448 -2.25 -2.40 -5.69
C ALA A 448 -2.98 -1.04 -5.66
N ARG A 449 -4.31 -1.06 -5.51
CA ARG A 449 -5.14 0.15 -5.41
C ARG A 449 -4.93 0.93 -4.12
N THR A 450 -4.62 0.25 -3.01
CA THR A 450 -4.39 0.88 -1.70
C THR A 450 -2.92 1.17 -1.42
N GLN A 451 -2.02 0.91 -2.37
CA GLN A 451 -0.60 1.18 -2.22
C GLN A 451 -0.38 2.67 -1.91
N GLU A 452 0.44 2.94 -0.90
CA GLU A 452 0.85 4.28 -0.53
C GLU A 452 1.78 4.75 -1.63
N LEU A 453 1.35 5.75 -2.37
CA LEU A 453 2.15 6.35 -3.42
C LEU A 453 3.16 7.28 -2.74
N ARG A 454 4.43 7.14 -3.10
CA ARG A 454 5.52 7.97 -2.59
C ARG A 454 6.37 8.45 -3.75
N LEU A 455 7.00 9.60 -3.59
CA LEU A 455 7.92 10.10 -4.60
C LEU A 455 9.09 9.13 -4.81
N PRO A 456 9.51 8.92 -6.07
CA PRO A 456 10.49 7.89 -6.37
C PRO A 456 11.90 8.30 -5.95
N THR A 457 12.59 7.40 -5.26
CA THR A 457 14.01 7.59 -4.90
C THR A 457 14.96 7.01 -5.94
N THR A 458 14.47 6.05 -6.73
CA THR A 458 15.17 5.39 -7.85
C THR A 458 14.34 5.41 -9.13
N GLU A 459 14.94 5.16 -10.29
CA GLU A 459 14.20 5.02 -11.56
C GLU A 459 13.20 3.85 -11.53
N ALA A 460 13.54 2.76 -10.85
CA ALA A 460 12.65 1.61 -10.68
C ALA A 460 11.41 1.99 -9.85
N ASP A 461 11.58 2.79 -8.79
CA ASP A 461 10.46 3.35 -8.03
C ASP A 461 9.59 4.22 -8.93
N GLY A 462 10.21 5.05 -9.78
CA GLY A 462 9.49 5.97 -10.65
C GLY A 462 8.66 5.25 -11.71
N LYS A 463 9.21 4.22 -12.35
CA LYS A 463 8.45 3.35 -13.27
C LYS A 463 7.26 2.68 -12.57
N ARG A 464 7.45 2.18 -11.35
CA ARG A 464 6.37 1.59 -10.54
C ARG A 464 5.31 2.64 -10.20
N LEU A 465 5.70 3.83 -9.76
CA LEU A 465 4.78 4.90 -9.41
C LEU A 465 3.99 5.38 -10.64
N SER A 466 4.64 5.60 -11.78
CA SER A 466 3.99 6.02 -13.03
C SER A 466 2.98 4.97 -13.50
N ALA A 467 3.32 3.68 -13.43
CA ALA A 467 2.40 2.59 -13.75
C ALA A 467 1.18 2.58 -12.80
N ALA A 468 1.39 2.70 -11.50
CA ALA A 468 0.31 2.73 -10.50
C ALA A 468 -0.61 3.96 -10.66
N VAL A 469 -0.03 5.14 -10.94
CA VAL A 469 -0.78 6.35 -11.25
C VAL A 469 -1.62 6.16 -12.52
N THR A 470 -1.00 5.67 -13.59
CA THR A 470 -1.68 5.40 -14.87
C THR A 470 -2.82 4.41 -14.71
N GLU A 471 -2.61 3.32 -13.98
CA GLU A 471 -3.64 2.33 -13.69
C GLU A 471 -4.82 2.94 -12.95
N ARG A 472 -4.57 3.73 -11.89
CA ARG A 472 -5.63 4.38 -11.10
C ARG A 472 -6.39 5.42 -11.91
N ILE A 473 -5.70 6.21 -12.74
CA ILE A 473 -6.35 7.15 -13.67
C ILE A 473 -7.22 6.39 -14.67
N ASN A 474 -6.73 5.30 -15.26
CA ASN A 474 -7.52 4.53 -16.23
C ASN A 474 -8.72 3.84 -15.57
N ALA A 475 -8.60 3.43 -14.31
CA ALA A 475 -9.70 2.83 -13.54
C ALA A 475 -10.79 3.86 -13.20
N ASN A 476 -10.43 5.12 -12.97
CA ASN A 476 -11.39 6.21 -12.75
C ASN A 476 -10.90 7.54 -13.36
N PRO A 477 -11.12 7.77 -14.67
CA PRO A 477 -10.56 8.93 -15.38
C PRO A 477 -11.15 10.28 -14.93
N ARG A 478 -12.24 10.26 -14.14
CA ARG A 478 -12.87 11.45 -13.57
C ARG A 478 -12.28 11.87 -12.23
N GLN A 479 -11.41 11.04 -11.65
CA GLN A 479 -10.82 11.28 -10.35
C GLN A 479 -9.29 11.36 -10.50
N PRO A 480 -8.65 12.41 -9.95
CA PRO A 480 -7.21 12.49 -9.95
C PRO A 480 -6.63 11.46 -8.98
N VAL A 481 -5.38 11.11 -9.18
CA VAL A 481 -4.60 10.32 -8.22
C VAL A 481 -3.88 11.30 -7.31
N GLU A 482 -4.26 11.29 -6.04
CA GLU A 482 -3.71 12.18 -5.01
C GLU A 482 -2.90 11.38 -3.99
N PHE A 483 -1.74 11.92 -3.59
CA PHE A 483 -0.98 11.39 -2.47
C PHE A 483 -0.08 12.45 -1.83
N GLU A 484 0.28 12.21 -0.58
CA GLU A 484 1.23 13.02 0.18
C GLU A 484 2.55 12.27 0.32
N ALA A 485 3.67 12.94 0.08
CA ALA A 485 5.00 12.34 0.23
C ALA A 485 6.00 13.39 0.73
N ASP A 486 6.55 13.16 1.93
CA ASP A 486 7.56 14.02 2.53
C ASP A 486 7.17 15.52 2.58
N GLY A 487 5.90 15.78 2.94
CA GLY A 487 5.34 17.14 3.03
C GLY A 487 4.94 17.77 1.71
N LEU A 488 4.99 17.02 0.60
CA LEU A 488 4.47 17.43 -0.70
C LEU A 488 3.09 16.83 -0.93
N HIS A 489 2.18 17.61 -1.48
CA HIS A 489 0.94 17.14 -2.09
C HIS A 489 1.16 16.95 -3.58
N VAL A 490 0.92 15.74 -4.07
CA VAL A 490 1.04 15.39 -5.49
C VAL A 490 -0.34 15.03 -6.02
N VAL A 491 -0.72 15.66 -7.13
CA VAL A 491 -1.97 15.41 -7.84
C VAL A 491 -1.64 15.05 -9.27
N ALA A 492 -1.98 13.83 -9.70
CA ALA A 492 -1.77 13.35 -11.05
C ALA A 492 -3.11 13.18 -11.76
N MET A 493 -3.19 13.67 -13.00
CA MET A 493 -4.44 13.68 -13.77
C MET A 493 -4.16 13.59 -15.27
N LYS A 494 -5.15 13.14 -16.04
CA LYS A 494 -5.07 13.04 -17.51
C LYS A 494 -6.24 13.74 -18.15
N ASN A 495 -6.00 14.40 -19.29
CA ASN A 495 -7.02 15.12 -20.07
C ASN A 495 -7.74 16.23 -19.27
N ALA A 496 -7.07 16.85 -18.31
CA ALA A 496 -7.65 17.96 -17.56
C ALA A 496 -7.89 19.17 -18.47
N THR A 497 -9.05 19.81 -18.29
CA THR A 497 -9.42 21.04 -18.97
C THR A 497 -8.89 22.23 -18.17
N PRO A 498 -8.00 23.05 -18.74
CA PRO A 498 -7.45 24.20 -18.05
C PRO A 498 -8.40 25.41 -18.15
N SER A 499 -8.42 26.23 -17.11
CA SER A 499 -8.96 27.60 -17.12
C SER A 499 -8.17 28.51 -16.19
N VAL A 500 -8.36 29.84 -16.30
CA VAL A 500 -7.73 30.80 -15.40
C VAL A 500 -8.68 31.13 -14.24
N VAL A 501 -8.13 31.20 -13.03
CA VAL A 501 -8.80 31.81 -11.86
C VAL A 501 -8.21 33.19 -11.65
N GLU A 502 -8.96 34.24 -12.00
CA GLU A 502 -8.51 35.63 -11.86
C GLU A 502 -8.84 36.17 -10.47
N HIS A 503 -7.84 36.75 -9.80
CA HIS A 503 -7.98 37.40 -8.52
C HIS A 503 -7.59 38.88 -8.65
N GLY A 504 -8.59 39.75 -8.55
CA GLY A 504 -8.43 41.18 -8.82
C GLY A 504 -7.89 42.01 -7.65
N GLY A 505 -7.28 41.39 -6.63
CA GLY A 505 -6.86 42.07 -5.41
C GLY A 505 -5.50 42.75 -5.53
N SER A 506 -5.43 44.05 -5.20
CA SER A 506 -4.17 44.76 -4.95
C SER A 506 -3.94 45.00 -3.45
N ILE A 507 -2.69 45.31 -3.06
CA ILE A 507 -2.39 45.80 -1.70
C ILE A 507 -3.21 47.06 -1.37
N VAL A 508 -3.50 47.90 -2.36
CA VAL A 508 -4.31 49.12 -2.18
C VAL A 508 -5.76 48.77 -1.84
N ASP A 509 -6.33 47.75 -2.48
CA ASP A 509 -7.68 47.25 -2.15
C ASP A 509 -7.75 46.70 -0.72
N ASN A 510 -6.63 46.13 -0.23
CA ASN A 510 -6.50 45.69 1.16
C ASN A 510 -6.39 46.84 2.16
N VAL A 511 -5.71 47.94 1.82
CA VAL A 511 -5.43 49.06 2.73
C VAL A 511 -6.54 50.12 2.72
N LEU A 512 -7.04 50.51 1.54
CA LEU A 512 -8.09 51.52 1.40
C LEU A 512 -9.50 50.97 1.63
N GLY A 513 -9.59 49.68 1.99
CA GLY A 513 -10.82 49.02 2.37
C GLY A 513 -11.67 48.62 1.18
N SER A 514 -12.32 47.46 1.34
CA SER A 514 -13.31 46.79 0.49
C SER A 514 -14.45 47.67 -0.11
N TRP A 515 -14.51 48.97 0.17
CA TRP A 515 -15.63 49.86 -0.17
C TRP A 515 -15.91 50.00 -1.68
N ALA A 516 -14.90 49.89 -2.53
CA ALA A 516 -15.04 50.10 -3.98
C ALA A 516 -15.19 48.79 -4.76
N ARG A 517 -14.63 47.68 -4.25
CA ARG A 517 -14.65 46.35 -4.87
C ARG A 517 -14.68 45.25 -3.80
N PRO A 518 -15.87 44.87 -3.30
CA PRO A 518 -16.00 43.86 -2.25
C PRO A 518 -15.40 42.50 -2.64
N GLU A 519 -15.52 42.12 -3.92
CA GLU A 519 -14.96 40.87 -4.47
C GLU A 519 -13.42 40.84 -4.42
N ALA A 520 -12.75 42.00 -4.56
CA ALA A 520 -11.28 42.10 -4.53
C ALA A 520 -10.70 41.93 -3.11
N ALA A 521 -11.55 41.86 -2.08
CA ALA A 521 -11.14 41.63 -0.70
C ALA A 521 -11.11 40.14 -0.31
N LYS A 522 -11.67 39.24 -1.15
CA LYS A 522 -11.63 37.79 -0.87
C LYS A 522 -10.19 37.30 -1.02
N PRO A 523 -9.66 36.47 -0.11
CA PRO A 523 -8.40 35.77 -0.35
C PRO A 523 -8.50 34.81 -1.54
N PHE A 524 -7.40 34.58 -2.27
CA PHE A 524 -7.33 33.70 -3.43
C PHE A 524 -7.76 32.27 -3.08
N SER A 525 -7.34 31.74 -1.93
CA SER A 525 -7.76 30.44 -1.41
C SER A 525 -9.28 30.33 -1.31
N LYS A 526 -9.98 31.40 -0.91
CA LYS A 526 -11.46 31.43 -0.84
C LYS A 526 -12.10 31.44 -2.20
N LEU A 527 -11.55 32.21 -3.14
CA LEU A 527 -12.03 32.20 -4.52
C LEU A 527 -11.84 30.81 -5.14
N ALA A 528 -10.67 30.20 -4.95
CA ALA A 528 -10.37 28.86 -5.42
C ALA A 528 -11.33 27.81 -4.80
N GLN A 529 -11.62 27.90 -3.49
CA GLN A 529 -12.62 27.03 -2.86
C GLN A 529 -14.02 27.23 -3.45
N GLU A 530 -14.43 28.47 -3.76
CA GLU A 530 -15.72 28.76 -4.40
C GLU A 530 -15.78 28.17 -5.82
N GLU A 531 -14.71 28.29 -6.58
CA GLU A 531 -14.58 27.74 -7.94
C GLU A 531 -14.56 26.21 -7.97
N GLY A 532 -13.90 25.57 -6.99
CA GLY A 532 -13.81 24.11 -6.90
C GLY A 532 -14.99 23.44 -6.20
N ARG A 533 -15.98 24.20 -5.69
CA ARG A 533 -17.28 23.64 -5.23
C ARG A 533 -18.17 23.15 -6.36
N GLN A 534 -17.87 23.53 -7.60
CA GLN A 534 -18.62 23.00 -8.72
C GLN A 534 -18.41 21.48 -8.79
N PRO A 535 -19.44 20.69 -9.13
CA PRO A 535 -19.30 19.25 -9.24
C PRO A 535 -18.23 18.91 -10.30
N GLY A 536 -17.04 18.53 -9.84
CA GLY A 536 -15.86 18.30 -10.65
C GLY A 536 -14.64 18.08 -9.77
N SER A 537 -13.70 17.26 -10.23
CA SER A 537 -12.43 17.05 -9.51
C SER A 537 -11.45 18.18 -9.86
N ASP A 538 -11.70 19.38 -9.31
CA ASP A 538 -11.08 20.64 -9.69
C ASP A 538 -9.78 20.94 -8.91
N THR A 539 -8.65 20.93 -9.58
CA THR A 539 -7.35 21.24 -8.96
C THR A 539 -6.95 22.67 -9.27
N ILE A 540 -6.80 23.50 -8.24
CA ILE A 540 -6.51 24.93 -8.39
C ILE A 540 -5.22 25.27 -7.64
N ILE A 541 -4.28 25.92 -8.33
CA ILE A 541 -2.99 26.37 -7.79
C ILE A 541 -2.72 27.83 -8.13
N ASN A 542 -1.91 28.52 -7.32
CA ASN A 542 -1.35 29.81 -7.72
C ASN A 542 -0.27 29.62 -8.80
N THR A 543 -0.01 30.65 -9.62
CA THR A 543 0.97 30.53 -10.71
C THR A 543 1.98 31.68 -10.74
N SER A 544 1.58 32.85 -11.21
CA SER A 544 2.52 33.90 -11.57
C SER A 544 3.37 34.40 -10.41
N PHE A 545 4.67 34.60 -10.64
CA PHE A 545 5.45 35.56 -9.84
C PHE A 545 4.88 36.94 -10.08
N TYR A 546 5.01 37.85 -9.11
CA TYR A 546 4.56 39.23 -9.28
C TYR A 546 5.48 40.16 -8.51
N GLY A 547 5.68 41.36 -9.06
CA GLY A 547 6.26 42.45 -8.29
C GLY A 547 5.29 42.84 -7.16
N VAL A 548 5.83 43.36 -6.06
CA VAL A 548 5.02 43.96 -4.99
C VAL A 548 5.01 45.48 -5.12
N PRO A 549 4.51 46.11 -6.22
CA PRO A 549 4.37 47.55 -6.21
C PRO A 549 3.10 47.97 -5.46
N PHE A 550 3.14 49.16 -4.90
CA PHE A 550 2.03 49.87 -4.26
C PHE A 550 0.82 50.11 -5.18
N SER A 551 0.81 49.67 -6.45
CA SER A 551 -0.18 50.04 -7.48
C SER A 551 -0.76 48.87 -8.29
N GLY A 552 -0.56 47.62 -7.86
CA GLY A 552 -1.15 46.43 -8.48
C GLY A 552 -0.13 45.35 -8.84
N SER A 553 -0.46 44.09 -8.54
CA SER A 553 0.38 42.91 -8.81
C SER A 553 0.35 42.56 -10.30
N SER A 554 1.19 43.22 -11.11
CA SER A 554 1.42 42.76 -12.48
C SER A 554 2.19 41.44 -12.44
N PRO A 555 1.65 40.35 -13.01
CA PRO A 555 2.37 39.09 -13.04
C PRO A 555 3.61 39.21 -13.95
N VAL A 556 4.69 38.55 -13.55
CA VAL A 556 5.86 38.35 -14.39
C VAL A 556 5.49 37.31 -15.44
N GLY A 557 5.66 37.66 -16.71
CA GLY A 557 5.22 36.84 -17.84
C GLY A 557 3.72 36.98 -18.14
N LYS A 558 3.37 36.72 -19.41
CA LYS A 558 1.98 36.81 -19.89
C LYS A 558 1.11 35.70 -19.30
N VAL A 559 -0.10 36.07 -18.87
CA VAL A 559 -1.21 35.15 -18.60
C VAL A 559 -2.18 35.22 -19.77
N ILE A 560 -2.47 34.08 -20.40
CA ILE A 560 -3.31 33.99 -21.60
C ILE A 560 -4.50 33.09 -21.32
N GLU A 561 -5.69 33.49 -21.76
CA GLU A 561 -6.87 32.64 -21.85
C GLU A 561 -7.57 32.84 -23.19
N ASN A 562 -7.82 31.75 -23.91
CA ASN A 562 -8.42 31.72 -25.24
C ASN A 562 -7.77 32.71 -26.22
N GLY A 563 -6.44 32.75 -26.23
CA GLY A 563 -5.62 33.64 -27.04
C GLY A 563 -5.61 35.11 -26.63
N LYS A 564 -6.32 35.49 -25.56
CA LYS A 564 -6.32 36.84 -25.01
C LYS A 564 -5.33 36.93 -23.84
N VAL A 565 -4.43 37.91 -23.88
CA VAL A 565 -3.58 38.25 -22.73
C VAL A 565 -4.46 38.91 -21.66
N LEU A 566 -4.57 38.26 -20.51
CA LEU A 566 -5.31 38.76 -19.35
C LEU A 566 -4.45 39.69 -18.48
N GLY A 567 -3.17 39.36 -18.32
CA GLY A 567 -2.24 40.15 -17.53
C GLY A 567 -0.77 39.84 -17.81
N GLY A 568 0.09 40.67 -17.22
CA GLY A 568 1.54 40.53 -17.27
C GLY A 568 2.20 41.07 -18.52
N GLU A 569 3.52 41.07 -18.51
CA GLU A 569 4.36 41.58 -19.60
C GLU A 569 5.18 40.48 -20.24
N SER A 570 5.77 40.78 -21.41
CA SER A 570 6.72 39.88 -22.05
C SER A 570 7.89 39.58 -21.12
N SER A 571 8.31 38.32 -21.05
CA SER A 571 9.42 37.87 -20.20
C SER A 571 10.26 36.84 -20.94
N PRO A 572 11.03 37.25 -21.97
CA PRO A 572 11.71 36.34 -22.88
C PRO A 572 12.74 35.42 -22.20
N ASP A 573 13.27 35.83 -21.05
CA ASP A 573 14.25 35.06 -20.28
C ASP A 573 13.61 34.10 -19.26
N ARG A 574 12.26 34.09 -19.15
CA ARG A 574 11.50 33.19 -18.28
C ARG A 574 10.93 32.02 -19.08
N PHE A 575 10.23 31.13 -18.38
CA PHE A 575 9.61 29.96 -18.99
C PHE A 575 8.10 30.03 -18.88
N TYR A 576 7.42 29.15 -19.62
CA TYR A 576 5.97 29.06 -19.60
C TYR A 576 5.48 27.61 -19.50
N ALA A 577 4.23 27.46 -19.06
CA ALA A 577 3.39 26.29 -19.31
C ALA A 577 2.14 26.75 -20.09
N ALA A 578 1.81 26.09 -21.19
CA ALA A 578 0.76 26.49 -22.10
C ALA A 578 -0.05 25.30 -22.62
N TRP A 579 -1.36 25.34 -22.41
CA TRP A 579 -2.30 24.39 -22.98
C TRP A 579 -2.75 24.90 -24.35
N THR A 580 -2.35 24.17 -25.39
CA THR A 580 -2.66 24.47 -26.79
C THR A 580 -3.59 23.40 -27.38
N SER A 581 -4.11 23.65 -28.59
CA SER A 581 -4.86 22.63 -29.35
C SER A 581 -4.03 21.37 -29.65
N SER A 582 -2.71 21.50 -29.71
CA SER A 582 -1.76 20.40 -29.90
C SER A 582 -1.30 19.72 -28.60
N GLY A 583 -1.87 20.11 -27.45
CA GLY A 583 -1.49 19.58 -26.14
C GLY A 583 -0.76 20.60 -25.26
N LEU A 584 -0.24 20.12 -24.13
CA LEU A 584 0.50 20.92 -23.15
C LEU A 584 1.95 21.14 -23.63
N LYS A 585 2.38 22.41 -23.62
CA LYS A 585 3.71 22.84 -24.05
C LYS A 585 4.43 23.59 -22.94
N PHE A 586 5.73 23.40 -22.91
CA PHE A 586 6.65 24.12 -22.04
C PHE A 586 7.78 24.68 -22.89
N GLY A 587 8.34 25.81 -22.47
CA GLY A 587 9.44 26.41 -23.20
C GLY A 587 9.94 27.69 -22.55
N GLN A 588 11.06 28.18 -23.06
CA GLN A 588 11.59 29.49 -22.73
C GLN A 588 10.90 30.56 -23.58
N GLY A 589 10.67 31.73 -23.00
CA GLY A 589 10.08 32.89 -23.65
C GLY A 589 8.63 33.16 -23.28
N ASP A 590 7.96 33.90 -24.14
CA ASP A 590 6.53 34.16 -24.00
C ASP A 590 5.71 32.92 -24.40
N PRO A 591 4.59 32.65 -23.71
CA PRO A 591 3.68 31.59 -24.12
C PRO A 591 3.09 31.85 -25.52
N PRO A 592 2.76 30.79 -26.29
CA PRO A 592 2.12 30.93 -27.60
C PRO A 592 0.83 31.76 -27.53
N ALA A 593 0.66 32.69 -28.47
CA ALA A 593 -0.48 33.60 -28.47
C ALA A 593 -1.82 32.91 -28.76
N ASP A 594 -1.81 31.70 -29.33
CA ASP A 594 -2.98 30.87 -29.63
C ASP A 594 -3.31 29.87 -28.49
N SER A 595 -2.68 30.00 -27.33
CA SER A 595 -2.92 29.13 -26.18
C SER A 595 -4.36 29.25 -25.69
N LYS A 596 -4.98 28.10 -25.37
CA LYS A 596 -6.25 28.05 -24.65
C LYS A 596 -6.08 28.61 -23.24
N VAL A 597 -5.01 28.21 -22.55
CA VAL A 597 -4.58 28.78 -21.27
C VAL A 597 -3.07 28.76 -21.25
N ALA A 598 -2.43 29.83 -20.79
CA ALA A 598 -0.99 29.81 -20.55
C ALA A 598 -0.56 30.75 -19.44
N PHE A 599 0.52 30.37 -18.76
CA PHE A 599 1.17 31.14 -17.72
C PHE A 599 2.66 31.25 -18.03
N GLY A 600 3.14 32.47 -18.27
CA GLY A 600 4.55 32.81 -18.37
C GLY A 600 5.17 33.14 -17.01
N GLY A 601 6.47 33.44 -17.01
CA GLY A 601 7.22 33.83 -15.81
C GLY A 601 7.74 32.68 -14.97
N ALA A 602 7.47 31.44 -15.38
CA ALA A 602 7.85 30.24 -14.65
C ALA A 602 9.37 30.01 -14.63
N VAL A 603 9.80 29.11 -13.75
CA VAL A 603 11.18 28.66 -13.60
C VAL A 603 11.29 27.20 -14.07
N PRO A 604 12.26 26.84 -14.93
CA PRO A 604 12.33 25.50 -15.49
C PRO A 604 12.87 24.49 -14.46
N LEU A 605 12.29 23.30 -14.44
CA LEU A 605 12.81 22.13 -13.73
C LEU A 605 13.28 21.08 -14.72
N ILE A 606 12.45 20.79 -15.73
CA ILE A 606 12.72 19.84 -16.81
C ILE A 606 12.12 20.45 -18.08
N ILE A 607 12.87 20.51 -19.18
CA ILE A 607 12.30 20.90 -20.48
C ILE A 607 12.86 19.95 -21.52
N ASN A 608 12.00 19.30 -22.29
CA ASN A 608 12.38 18.30 -23.28
C ASN A 608 13.37 17.26 -22.71
N ASN A 609 13.02 16.64 -21.58
CA ASN A 609 13.86 15.66 -20.88
C ASN A 609 15.21 16.17 -20.37
N THR A 610 15.47 17.48 -20.44
CA THR A 610 16.69 18.10 -19.91
C THR A 610 16.39 18.71 -18.54
N PRO A 611 16.98 18.17 -17.45
CA PRO A 611 16.88 18.77 -16.13
C PRO A 611 17.55 20.15 -16.09
N TYR A 612 16.98 21.07 -15.32
CA TYR A 612 17.57 22.37 -15.00
C TYR A 612 18.03 22.40 -13.55
N GLY A 613 19.11 23.11 -13.25
CA GLY A 613 19.68 23.16 -11.92
C GLY A 613 20.61 24.34 -11.66
N ASP A 614 21.28 24.30 -10.50
CA ASP A 614 22.44 25.14 -10.21
C ASP A 614 23.66 24.60 -10.97
N GLY A 615 24.09 25.35 -11.97
CA GLY A 615 25.16 24.99 -12.89
C GLY A 615 24.73 24.06 -14.04
N ASN A 616 25.52 24.11 -15.10
CA ASN A 616 25.54 23.12 -16.17
C ASN A 616 26.28 21.87 -15.67
N GLN A 617 25.73 20.70 -15.96
CA GLN A 617 26.40 19.42 -15.74
C GLN A 617 26.52 18.69 -17.08
N TYR A 618 27.60 17.93 -17.24
CA TYR A 618 27.94 17.26 -18.48
C TYR A 618 28.24 15.79 -18.25
N LYS A 619 28.16 14.99 -19.33
CA LYS A 619 28.55 13.58 -19.32
C LYS A 619 30.01 13.40 -18.87
N PRO A 620 30.36 12.26 -18.25
CA PRO A 620 31.75 11.93 -17.96
C PRO A 620 32.61 11.98 -19.23
N GLY A 621 33.75 12.68 -19.17
CA GLY A 621 34.68 12.83 -20.30
C GLY A 621 34.53 14.12 -21.10
N THR A 622 33.50 14.93 -20.84
CA THR A 622 33.39 16.27 -21.42
C THR A 622 34.53 17.16 -20.95
N SER A 623 35.02 18.02 -21.85
CA SER A 623 36.15 18.92 -21.60
C SER A 623 35.93 19.82 -20.37
N SER A 624 36.98 20.03 -19.57
CA SER A 624 36.96 21.00 -18.47
C SER A 624 36.80 22.46 -18.93
N ALA A 625 36.91 22.73 -20.23
CA ALA A 625 36.59 24.03 -20.82
C ALA A 625 35.07 24.26 -20.98
N ALA A 626 34.22 23.27 -20.70
CA ALA A 626 32.78 23.41 -20.77
C ALA A 626 32.26 24.43 -19.74
N PRO A 627 31.40 25.40 -20.12
CA PRO A 627 30.90 26.42 -19.21
C PRO A 627 30.08 25.83 -18.06
N LEU A 628 30.43 26.17 -16.82
CA LEU A 628 29.68 25.73 -15.64
C LEU A 628 28.37 26.48 -15.45
N THR A 629 28.19 27.64 -16.07
CA THR A 629 26.95 28.44 -16.04
C THR A 629 26.68 29.03 -17.42
N GLY A 630 25.46 29.53 -17.63
CA GLY A 630 25.05 30.15 -18.89
C GLY A 630 24.87 29.16 -20.04
N ASP A 631 25.10 29.63 -21.27
CA ASP A 631 24.95 28.85 -22.49
C ASP A 631 26.05 27.77 -22.61
N PRO A 632 25.70 26.48 -22.75
CA PRO A 632 26.69 25.41 -22.94
C PRO A 632 27.41 25.47 -24.30
N GLY A 633 26.90 26.22 -25.29
CA GLY A 633 27.53 26.38 -26.59
C GLY A 633 27.83 25.05 -27.30
N ALA A 634 29.09 24.84 -27.70
CA ALA A 634 29.52 23.62 -28.40
C ALA A 634 29.39 22.34 -27.55
N TYR A 635 29.18 22.44 -26.24
CA TYR A 635 29.04 21.31 -25.32
C TYR A 635 27.58 20.89 -25.07
N ALA A 636 26.62 21.51 -25.76
CA ALA A 636 25.19 21.25 -25.53
C ALA A 636 24.78 19.77 -25.71
N SER A 637 25.43 19.02 -26.60
CA SER A 637 25.16 17.58 -26.81
C SER A 637 25.57 16.69 -25.64
N ASP A 638 26.46 17.18 -24.79
CA ASP A 638 26.97 16.48 -23.63
C ASP A 638 26.26 16.89 -22.35
N LEU A 639 25.35 17.85 -22.41
CA LEU A 639 24.64 18.39 -21.26
C LEU A 639 23.74 17.32 -20.63
N THR A 640 23.86 17.14 -19.31
CA THR A 640 22.98 16.31 -18.48
C THR A 640 22.12 17.16 -17.55
N GLN A 641 22.50 18.41 -17.31
CA GLN A 641 21.70 19.42 -16.60
C GLN A 641 22.03 20.81 -17.13
N ARG A 642 21.04 21.68 -17.32
CA ARG A 642 21.23 23.08 -17.72
C ARG A 642 21.15 24.05 -16.54
N ASN A 643 22.03 25.05 -16.50
CA ASN A 643 22.02 26.12 -15.51
C ASN A 643 20.78 27.01 -15.66
N ASN A 644 20.16 27.40 -14.55
CA ASN A 644 19.19 28.49 -14.52
C ASN A 644 19.21 29.22 -13.16
N GLU A 645 19.44 30.54 -13.17
CA GLU A 645 19.49 31.34 -11.95
C GLU A 645 18.16 31.34 -11.19
N GLY A 646 17.01 31.37 -11.88
CA GLY A 646 15.71 31.28 -11.24
C GLY A 646 15.49 29.95 -10.50
N PHE A 647 16.02 28.85 -11.03
CA PHE A 647 16.01 27.56 -10.36
C PHE A 647 16.89 27.62 -9.11
N LYS A 648 18.12 28.11 -9.25
CA LYS A 648 19.07 28.25 -8.15
C LYS A 648 18.47 29.07 -7.00
N ASP A 649 17.92 30.24 -7.31
CA ASP A 649 17.30 31.15 -6.33
C ASP A 649 16.16 30.47 -5.55
N GLN A 650 15.33 29.67 -6.22
CA GLN A 650 14.25 28.93 -5.53
C GLN A 650 14.77 27.74 -4.74
N ASN A 651 15.81 27.07 -5.24
CA ASN A 651 16.39 25.91 -4.59
C ASN A 651 17.12 26.29 -3.29
N GLU A 652 17.85 27.41 -3.29
CA GLU A 652 18.58 27.93 -2.12
C GLU A 652 17.66 28.34 -0.95
N ARG A 653 16.37 28.58 -1.19
CA ARG A 653 15.37 28.77 -0.12
C ARG A 653 15.16 27.53 0.74
N GLY A 654 15.65 26.37 0.29
CA GLY A 654 15.68 25.15 1.06
C GLY A 654 14.37 24.37 1.08
N ALA A 655 14.41 23.29 1.86
CA ALA A 655 13.37 22.26 1.89
C ALA A 655 12.06 22.70 2.55
N ASN A 656 12.10 23.71 3.42
CA ASN A 656 10.91 24.17 4.14
C ASN A 656 10.18 25.32 3.42
N SER A 657 10.69 25.82 2.29
CA SER A 657 10.01 26.91 1.57
C SER A 657 8.89 26.34 0.69
N GLY A 658 7.74 27.00 0.62
CA GLY A 658 6.62 26.55 -0.22
C GLY A 658 7.00 26.42 -1.70
N LYS A 659 6.37 25.47 -2.41
CA LYS A 659 6.65 25.13 -3.81
C LYS A 659 5.35 24.88 -4.55
N VAL A 660 5.29 25.27 -5.83
CA VAL A 660 4.20 24.91 -6.74
C VAL A 660 4.81 24.58 -8.10
N VAL A 661 4.59 23.35 -8.56
CA VAL A 661 5.18 22.81 -9.79
C VAL A 661 4.09 22.17 -10.63
N VAL A 662 4.18 22.40 -11.95
CA VAL A 662 3.41 21.66 -12.96
C VAL A 662 4.38 20.86 -13.81
N GLY A 663 4.15 19.55 -13.90
CA GLY A 663 4.89 18.62 -14.73
C GLY A 663 3.99 17.90 -15.74
N TYR A 664 4.58 17.38 -16.81
CA TYR A 664 3.90 16.62 -17.84
C TYR A 664 4.76 15.46 -18.32
N ASP A 665 4.17 14.26 -18.27
CA ASP A 665 4.68 13.05 -18.89
C ASP A 665 3.96 12.88 -20.23
N ARG A 666 4.72 13.00 -21.32
CA ARG A 666 4.21 12.97 -22.70
C ARG A 666 3.81 11.57 -23.13
N ASP A 667 4.49 10.55 -22.62
CA ASP A 667 4.24 9.15 -22.96
C ASP A 667 2.90 8.69 -22.41
N THR A 668 2.61 9.04 -21.16
CA THR A 668 1.33 8.69 -20.51
C THR A 668 0.24 9.73 -20.73
N GLY A 669 0.61 10.97 -21.09
CA GLY A 669 -0.29 12.12 -21.17
C GLY A 669 -0.73 12.62 -19.80
N THR A 670 0.05 12.34 -18.75
CA THR A 670 -0.29 12.66 -17.36
C THR A 670 0.27 14.02 -16.97
N THR A 671 -0.58 14.90 -16.47
CA THR A 671 -0.20 16.15 -15.81
C THR A 671 -0.03 15.91 -14.32
N TYR A 672 1.10 16.35 -13.77
CA TYR A 672 1.41 16.32 -12.35
C TYR A 672 1.38 17.74 -11.79
N VAL A 673 0.66 17.95 -10.70
CA VAL A 673 0.74 19.14 -9.87
C VAL A 673 1.41 18.74 -8.56
N VAL A 674 2.47 19.44 -8.20
CA VAL A 674 3.18 19.24 -6.92
C VAL A 674 3.14 20.54 -6.14
N ALA A 675 2.62 20.50 -4.92
CA ALA A 675 2.55 21.65 -4.04
C ALA A 675 3.15 21.32 -2.66
N GLN A 676 3.76 22.32 -2.03
CA GLN A 676 4.35 22.23 -0.70
C GLN A 676 3.99 23.47 0.12
N ASP A 677 3.58 23.27 1.37
CA ASP A 677 3.41 24.36 2.33
C ASP A 677 4.72 25.08 2.64
N ASP A 678 4.62 26.38 2.91
CA ASP A 678 5.71 27.13 3.54
C ASP A 678 5.84 26.74 5.02
N GLY A 679 7.07 26.47 5.45
CA GLY A 679 7.39 25.93 6.76
C GLY A 679 7.22 24.40 6.91
N SER A 680 6.89 23.67 5.85
CA SER A 680 6.64 22.21 5.91
C SER A 680 7.85 21.42 6.44
N LYS A 681 7.57 20.40 7.29
CA LYS A 681 8.56 19.48 7.88
C LYS A 681 7.97 18.06 8.00
N PRO A 682 8.50 17.05 7.28
CA PRO A 682 9.55 17.17 6.27
C PRO A 682 9.10 18.00 5.06
N GLY A 683 10.06 18.50 4.28
CA GLY A 683 9.83 19.15 2.99
C GLY A 683 10.97 18.81 2.04
N LYS A 684 10.90 19.28 0.79
CA LYS A 684 11.91 19.06 -0.25
C LYS A 684 12.39 20.35 -0.90
N THR A 685 13.66 20.36 -1.28
CA THR A 685 14.25 21.36 -2.16
C THR A 685 13.72 21.22 -3.59
N LEU A 686 13.93 22.24 -4.43
CA LEU A 686 13.48 22.18 -5.82
C LEU A 686 14.22 21.09 -6.61
N ALA A 687 15.50 20.87 -6.31
CA ALA A 687 16.31 19.80 -6.88
C ALA A 687 15.78 18.42 -6.53
N GLU A 688 15.39 18.17 -5.28
CA GLU A 688 14.84 16.87 -4.88
C GLU A 688 13.48 16.60 -5.54
N ILE A 689 12.63 17.63 -5.72
CA ILE A 689 11.37 17.51 -6.47
C ILE A 689 11.67 17.20 -7.93
N ARG A 690 12.54 17.96 -8.59
CA ARG A 690 12.97 17.74 -9.98
C ARG A 690 13.49 16.31 -10.18
N ASP A 691 14.40 15.86 -9.33
CA ASP A 691 15.02 14.53 -9.45
C ASP A 691 13.99 13.40 -9.28
N SER A 692 12.98 13.62 -8.42
CA SER A 692 11.86 12.71 -8.28
C SER A 692 10.99 12.68 -9.54
N LEU A 693 10.71 13.83 -10.16
CA LEU A 693 9.95 13.92 -11.40
C LEU A 693 10.70 13.30 -12.60
N VAL A 694 12.03 13.49 -12.69
CA VAL A 694 12.86 12.81 -13.70
C VAL A 694 12.76 11.30 -13.57
N LYS A 695 12.89 10.76 -12.35
CA LYS A 695 12.75 9.31 -12.10
C LYS A 695 11.36 8.80 -12.44
N LEU A 696 10.34 9.63 -12.23
CA LEU A 696 8.94 9.33 -12.57
C LEU A 696 8.69 9.26 -14.08
N GLY A 697 9.61 9.80 -14.91
CA GLY A 697 9.45 9.87 -16.36
C GLY A 697 8.79 11.16 -16.84
N VAL A 698 8.80 12.22 -16.05
CA VAL A 698 8.25 13.52 -16.45
C VAL A 698 9.20 14.22 -17.44
N ASP A 699 8.71 14.52 -18.64
CA ASP A 699 9.51 15.13 -19.71
C ASP A 699 9.68 16.64 -19.56
N ASP A 700 8.67 17.31 -19.00
CA ASP A 700 8.64 18.74 -18.82
C ASP A 700 8.08 19.10 -17.45
N ALA A 701 8.69 20.07 -16.78
CA ALA A 701 8.21 20.62 -15.54
C ALA A 701 8.70 22.06 -15.35
N VAL A 702 7.82 22.91 -14.81
CA VAL A 702 8.15 24.27 -14.39
C VAL A 702 7.61 24.55 -12.99
N SER A 703 8.30 25.41 -12.26
CA SER A 703 7.90 25.93 -10.96
C SER A 703 7.34 27.35 -11.09
N PHE A 704 6.31 27.60 -10.30
CA PHE A 704 5.58 28.85 -10.18
C PHE A 704 5.91 29.55 -8.87
N ASP A 705 5.23 30.65 -8.56
CA ASP A 705 5.47 31.38 -7.31
C ASP A 705 5.22 30.48 -6.10
N GLY A 706 6.19 30.47 -5.19
CA GLY A 706 6.23 29.58 -4.04
C GLY A 706 6.36 30.37 -2.75
N SER A 707 7.13 29.83 -1.80
CA SER A 707 7.18 30.34 -0.42
C SER A 707 5.77 30.46 0.18
N ASP A 708 5.48 31.54 0.89
CA ASP A 708 4.17 31.83 1.45
C ASP A 708 3.09 32.17 0.40
N SER A 709 3.39 32.19 -0.91
CA SER A 709 2.36 32.22 -1.97
C SER A 709 1.83 30.83 -2.33
N ALA A 710 2.54 29.76 -1.95
CA ALA A 710 2.20 28.40 -2.39
C ALA A 710 0.76 28.04 -1.98
N THR A 711 -0.04 27.62 -2.95
CA THR A 711 -1.45 27.32 -2.77
C THR A 711 -1.83 26.09 -3.58
N LEU A 712 -2.58 25.18 -2.95
CA LEU A 712 -3.28 24.09 -3.62
C LEU A 712 -4.66 23.96 -3.01
N VAL A 713 -5.68 24.09 -3.86
CA VAL A 713 -7.06 23.78 -3.53
C VAL A 713 -7.50 22.59 -4.37
N ARG A 714 -8.00 21.57 -3.68
CA ARG A 714 -8.65 20.41 -4.28
C ARG A 714 -10.13 20.50 -3.98
N ASP A 715 -10.91 20.73 -5.02
CA ASP A 715 -12.35 20.96 -4.94
C ASP A 715 -12.63 22.13 -3.99
N ASP A 716 -13.25 21.90 -2.83
CA ASP A 716 -13.49 22.92 -1.82
C ASP A 716 -12.50 22.91 -0.64
N GLN A 717 -11.42 22.12 -0.73
CA GLN A 717 -10.45 21.92 0.35
C GLN A 717 -9.11 22.57 0.04
N VAL A 718 -8.67 23.48 0.91
CA VAL A 718 -7.30 23.99 0.90
C VAL A 718 -6.37 22.88 1.41
N LYS A 719 -5.49 22.39 0.54
CA LYS A 719 -4.47 21.38 0.84
C LYS A 719 -3.14 22.02 1.19
N VAL A 720 -2.78 23.10 0.51
CA VAL A 720 -1.60 23.93 0.79
C VAL A 720 -2.09 25.36 0.97
N ASP A 721 -1.80 25.94 2.14
CA ASP A 721 -2.38 27.21 2.59
C ASP A 721 -1.39 28.37 2.41
N PRO A 722 -1.72 29.38 1.59
CA PRO A 722 -0.87 30.55 1.44
C PRO A 722 -0.84 31.41 2.72
N GLY A 723 0.26 32.11 2.92
CA GLY A 723 0.39 33.13 3.96
C GLY A 723 -0.65 34.25 3.78
N GLY A 724 -1.25 34.69 4.88
CA GLY A 724 -2.45 35.54 4.81
C GLY A 724 -2.32 36.89 4.08
N VAL A 725 -1.11 37.46 3.96
CA VAL A 725 -0.89 38.64 3.11
C VAL A 725 -0.80 38.24 1.64
N LYS A 726 -0.05 37.17 1.34
CA LYS A 726 0.14 36.65 -0.02
C LYS A 726 -1.15 36.14 -0.64
N ASP A 727 -1.97 35.45 0.15
CA ASP A 727 -3.27 34.96 -0.28
C ASP A 727 -4.15 36.06 -0.87
N ARG A 728 -3.95 37.32 -0.47
CA ARG A 728 -4.71 38.47 -0.96
C ARG A 728 -4.05 39.23 -2.11
N THR A 729 -2.89 38.78 -2.57
CA THR A 729 -2.11 39.44 -3.62
C THR A 729 -1.77 38.53 -4.80
N ILE A 730 -2.06 37.22 -4.70
CA ILE A 730 -1.93 36.27 -5.81
C ILE A 730 -2.89 36.71 -6.93
N PRO A 731 -2.40 37.13 -8.11
CA PRO A 731 -3.28 37.72 -9.13
C PRO A 731 -3.99 36.69 -10.00
N TYR A 732 -3.38 35.52 -10.21
CA TYR A 732 -3.90 34.48 -11.09
C TYR A 732 -3.58 33.10 -10.55
N GLY A 733 -4.50 32.17 -10.80
CA GLY A 733 -4.33 30.74 -10.58
C GLY A 733 -4.66 29.92 -11.82
N LEU A 734 -4.10 28.71 -11.86
CA LEU A 734 -4.46 27.67 -12.82
C LEU A 734 -5.52 26.77 -12.20
N LYS A 735 -6.65 26.60 -12.89
CA LYS A 735 -7.64 25.55 -12.60
C LYS A 735 -7.53 24.43 -13.62
N LEU A 736 -7.51 23.19 -13.14
CA LEU A 736 -7.52 21.97 -13.92
C LEU A 736 -8.76 21.15 -13.54
N SER A 737 -9.69 21.01 -14.48
CA SER A 737 -10.96 20.29 -14.28
C SER A 737 -10.99 18.96 -15.03
N LEU A 738 -11.41 17.89 -14.37
CA LEU A 738 -11.67 16.60 -15.02
C LEU A 738 -13.13 16.49 -15.52
N PRO A 739 -13.37 15.82 -16.66
CA PRO A 739 -14.67 15.75 -17.33
C PRO A 739 -15.68 14.74 -16.75
#